data_AF-A0A7V4U673-F1
#
_entry.id   AF-A0A7V4U673-F1
#
_cell.length_a   1.000
_cell.length_b   1.000
_cell.length_c   1.000
_cell.angle_alpha   90.00
_cell.angle_beta   90.00
_cell.angle_gamma   90.00
#
_symmetry.space_group_name_H-M   'P 1'
#
loop_
_entity.id
_entity.type
_entity.pdbx_description
1 polymer ?
#
loop_
_entity_poly.entity_id
_entity_poly.type
_entity_poly.pdbx_seq_one_letter_code
_entity_poly.pdbx_strand_id
1 'polypeptide(L)'
;MSYKRYITINGKRYGPYEYHSVRDKDGSVKSIYHGSASKAARRKKENHFNLILIILASLFLITLVFATLFLINPAIEKAVTGFVTETLGEPTPVEPTIPENISNETLPVPIEPTQPIEPTMPVETPAEIPAEATNISNETTGNEALTGAGSGGGAGILMFGGGETNLSYTKMAGGCVLAIDFDENTTVQYDRSGKNNNGTMEGNLAYWNSTGKYGGAFKSPGVSWNGLAYIRNSPTLNLTRELSIEAWIYSLNDAASSSWPTLVGKGNENSNGWRLFQNQNGNTIFFGYFDYLSNSHWPLSTAVSNKSWHHIVVTFSVSAGKAYMYVDGIETASSTDVVEIIGNTNDVYISNGDYNGTIDNVRIYNRALSAEEVQARYLDGKCGQQVSRNMVLNDTNVWQAHEKNNILYLPLDTNTVTQQDWGRYWKNNGTIMNGATYRTDCIAGNGCYYLDGSNDYINVSSDSTLSLDSQSEMTAIIWVNITSLSSSSYSTLIAKGAGDFPSFLRWSLGTSGGQGSHIRLHTTDGMIFEGWESIDTYFDTPPGWHMYAFTFNGNNLEIKTYFDAELKATDSVALPLLRDSSDEYNIGRQTGGGDLLNAVVDEVMLYNRALSAEEIKQHYYHTLKILNSSGTCFTINASNLVIDGNNYMINYGEATGGYAINNAAGHDGLLVKNLKINMSNESAHGIAILINDSDNSRVEFVNISNGKTGVLVLNSTNVTVQHSYFSSFEYGEATGWDNCDPFNTTLTRAYESAIHYVDSIKATIYNNTVYGKMTSSGGMTNHDGAEAAISFCRTNSSNITSNKIYGTDTYGFMINNKSNYNIFAYNFVNGSNGSSTANCNDAIILASNSNYNNITHNAFWEDNEWGIFLTGANYNIIENNTANKNGRTGIRIGGTSSYNKIYNNTANNNTENGVGIEGSYNLFINNSVSGSLNGLYFIDVESGYCHNNTIINSTITSNTYGVYIYLSSASGCQENLIKDSRITGSTAKDVYIAGLEGTQAFNFTFLNSSLNKSSIYISSDVESGGIYQKWYVDVATNYSNNSAGTGATVNAYDKNNALAFTDTVESTSF
;
A
#
# COMPACT_ATOMS: atom_id res chain seq x y z
N MET A 1 -24.59 9.90 31.90
CA MET A 1 -23.23 10.12 31.38
C MET A 1 -22.23 9.59 32.40
N SER A 2 -21.32 8.72 31.99
CA SER A 2 -20.32 8.09 32.85
C SER A 2 -19.01 8.87 32.77
N TYR A 3 -18.39 9.19 33.91
CA TYR A 3 -17.16 9.97 33.95
C TYR A 3 -16.25 9.53 35.09
N LYS A 4 -14.95 9.77 34.92
CA LYS A 4 -13.89 9.37 35.85
C LYS A 4 -13.39 10.59 36.62
N ARG A 5 -13.25 10.46 37.95
CA ARG A 5 -12.76 11.54 38.82
C ARG A 5 -11.63 11.07 39.73
N TYR A 6 -10.65 11.93 39.97
CA TYR A 6 -9.60 11.72 40.96
C TYR A 6 -9.88 12.59 42.20
N ILE A 7 -9.57 12.07 43.38
CA ILE A 7 -9.67 12.77 44.65
C ILE A 7 -8.30 12.85 45.30
N THR A 8 -7.95 14.03 45.81
CA THR A 8 -6.68 14.26 46.49
C THR A 8 -6.92 14.32 47.98
N ILE A 9 -6.25 13.46 48.74
CA ILE A 9 -6.32 13.42 50.20
C ILE A 9 -4.88 13.54 50.71
N ASN A 10 -4.63 14.53 51.57
CA ASN A 10 -3.30 14.83 52.14
C ASN A 10 -2.18 14.95 51.08
N GLY A 11 -2.47 15.63 49.97
CA GLY A 11 -1.50 15.88 48.89
C GLY A 11 -1.22 14.70 47.96
N LYS A 12 -1.78 13.51 48.22
CA LYS A 12 -1.72 12.34 47.32
C LYS A 12 -3.01 12.17 46.53
N ARG A 13 -2.88 11.88 45.24
CA ARG A 13 -3.99 11.70 44.29
C ARG A 13 -4.43 10.24 44.26
N TYR A 14 -5.73 9.99 44.44
CA TYR A 14 -6.37 8.68 44.43
C TYR A 14 -7.44 8.63 43.34
N GLY A 15 -7.56 7.51 42.63
CA GLY A 15 -8.51 7.30 41.52
C GLY A 15 -7.84 6.67 40.28
N PRO A 16 -8.53 6.61 39.11
CA PRO A 16 -9.83 7.22 38.88
C PRO A 16 -10.96 6.43 39.56
N TYR A 17 -11.95 7.17 40.06
CA TYR A 17 -13.20 6.66 40.59
C TYR A 17 -14.30 6.91 39.56
N GLU A 18 -15.11 5.89 39.27
CA GLU A 18 -16.17 5.98 38.28
C GLU A 18 -17.47 6.48 38.91
N TYR A 19 -18.08 7.45 38.23
CA TYR A 19 -19.35 8.04 38.60
C TYR A 19 -20.30 8.06 37.41
N HIS A 20 -21.59 7.89 37.69
CA HIS A 20 -22.67 8.12 36.73
C HIS A 20 -23.47 9.35 37.16
N SER A 21 -23.62 10.33 36.27
CA SER A 21 -24.61 11.39 36.46
C SER A 21 -25.97 10.93 35.97
N VAL A 22 -26.95 10.98 36.87
CA VAL A 22 -28.36 10.68 36.62
C VAL A 22 -29.18 11.93 36.96
N ARG A 23 -30.18 12.24 36.13
CA ARG A 23 -31.08 13.38 36.33
C ARG A 23 -32.41 12.88 36.89
N ASP A 24 -32.82 13.42 38.02
CA ASP A 24 -34.12 13.11 38.63
C ASP A 24 -35.26 13.83 37.90
N LYS A 25 -36.51 13.40 38.15
CA LYS A 25 -37.71 13.93 37.48
C LYS A 25 -37.94 15.43 37.72
N ASP A 26 -37.36 16.02 38.76
CA ASP A 26 -37.41 17.47 39.04
C ASP A 26 -36.31 18.27 38.33
N GLY A 27 -35.49 17.62 37.51
CA GLY A 27 -34.41 18.23 36.74
C GLY A 27 -33.08 18.35 37.47
N SER A 28 -33.02 18.01 38.77
CA SER A 28 -31.78 17.99 39.55
C SER A 28 -30.85 16.85 39.12
N VAL A 29 -29.53 17.10 39.12
CA VAL A 29 -28.52 16.11 38.70
C VAL A 29 -27.81 15.57 39.94
N LYS A 30 -27.82 14.24 40.10
CA LYS A 30 -27.10 13.53 41.15
C LYS A 30 -26.01 12.64 40.55
N SER A 31 -24.88 12.56 41.23
CA SER A 31 -23.75 11.72 40.85
C SER A 31 -23.71 10.48 41.73
N ILE A 32 -23.83 9.30 41.11
CA ILE A 32 -23.80 8.00 41.80
C ILE A 32 -22.41 7.40 41.63
N TYR A 33 -21.77 7.05 42.75
CA TYR A 33 -20.44 6.43 42.77
C TYR A 33 -20.53 4.93 42.49
N HIS A 34 -19.77 4.44 41.51
CA HIS A 34 -19.78 3.04 41.07
C HIS A 34 -18.51 2.25 41.45
N GLY A 35 -17.54 2.86 42.14
CA GLY A 35 -16.32 2.19 42.59
C GLY A 35 -15.03 2.77 42.02
N SER A 36 -13.89 2.33 42.53
CA SER A 36 -12.57 2.73 42.01
C SER A 36 -12.22 1.91 40.77
N ALA A 37 -11.89 2.58 39.67
CA ALA A 37 -11.35 1.96 38.47
C ALA A 37 -9.87 1.60 38.68
N SER A 38 -9.61 0.63 39.56
CA SER A 38 -8.45 -0.29 39.55
C SER A 38 -8.39 -1.11 40.85
N LYS A 39 -9.25 -2.14 40.97
CA LYS A 39 -8.95 -3.36 41.74
C LYS A 39 -9.31 -4.66 41.01
N ALA A 40 -9.92 -4.57 39.82
CA ALA A 40 -10.22 -5.72 38.97
C ALA A 40 -9.03 -6.19 38.10
N ALA A 41 -8.00 -5.36 37.89
CA ALA A 41 -6.87 -5.68 37.00
C ALA A 41 -5.56 -6.11 37.70
N ARG A 42 -5.51 -6.16 39.04
CA ARG A 42 -4.29 -6.56 39.79
C ARG A 42 -4.45 -7.76 40.73
N ARG A 43 -5.57 -8.51 40.62
CA ARG A 43 -5.81 -9.78 41.35
C ARG A 43 -5.92 -11.02 40.45
N LYS A 44 -5.52 -10.91 39.18
CA LYS A 44 -5.51 -12.05 38.23
C LYS A 44 -4.15 -12.76 38.07
N LYS A 45 -3.08 -12.30 38.73
CA LYS A 45 -1.76 -12.97 38.67
C LYS A 45 -1.39 -13.85 39.87
N GLU A 46 -2.13 -13.79 40.98
CA GLU A 46 -1.84 -14.63 42.17
C GLU A 46 -2.86 -15.75 42.41
N ASN A 47 -4.03 -15.73 41.75
CA ASN A 47 -5.07 -16.76 41.95
C ASN A 47 -5.08 -17.89 40.91
N HIS A 48 -4.35 -17.78 39.79
CA HIS A 48 -4.28 -18.88 38.81
C HIS A 48 -3.40 -20.04 39.29
N PHE A 49 -2.39 -19.79 40.13
CA PHE A 49 -1.53 -20.86 40.66
C PHE A 49 -2.27 -21.74 41.68
N ASN A 50 -3.04 -21.13 42.58
CA ASN A 50 -3.82 -21.86 43.58
C ASN A 50 -5.04 -22.57 42.99
N LEU A 51 -5.68 -22.00 41.96
CA LEU A 51 -6.81 -22.67 41.28
C LEU A 51 -6.34 -23.87 40.45
N ILE A 52 -5.18 -23.79 39.80
CA ILE A 52 -4.58 -24.93 39.08
C ILE A 52 -4.16 -26.04 40.07
N LEU A 53 -3.58 -25.68 41.23
CA LEU A 53 -3.26 -26.65 42.29
C LEU A 53 -4.51 -27.32 42.87
N ILE A 54 -5.61 -26.59 43.06
CA ILE A 54 -6.89 -27.14 43.53
C ILE A 54 -7.54 -28.03 42.45
N ILE A 55 -7.49 -27.64 41.18
CA ILE A 55 -8.02 -28.43 40.07
C ILE A 55 -7.20 -29.72 39.88
N LEU A 56 -5.87 -29.65 39.95
CA LEU A 56 -4.99 -30.82 39.89
C LEU A 56 -5.17 -31.74 41.11
N ALA A 57 -5.32 -31.18 42.31
CA ALA A 57 -5.61 -31.96 43.51
C ALA A 57 -7.01 -32.61 43.45
N SER A 58 -8.00 -31.93 42.86
CA SER A 58 -9.35 -32.47 42.67
C SER A 58 -9.38 -33.56 41.60
N LEU A 59 -8.67 -33.38 40.49
CA LEU A 59 -8.48 -34.42 39.47
C LEU A 59 -7.74 -35.63 40.03
N PHE A 60 -6.71 -35.42 40.85
CA PHE A 60 -5.99 -36.49 41.54
C PHE A 60 -6.90 -37.26 42.52
N LEU A 61 -7.74 -36.54 43.30
CA LEU A 61 -8.70 -37.15 44.21
C LEU A 61 -9.78 -37.95 43.45
N ILE A 62 -10.27 -37.41 42.33
CA ILE A 62 -11.25 -38.09 41.47
C ILE A 62 -10.63 -39.36 40.87
N THR A 63 -9.38 -39.31 40.40
CA THR A 63 -8.68 -40.52 39.92
C THR A 63 -8.41 -41.53 41.02
N LEU A 64 -8.15 -41.10 42.26
CA LEU A 64 -8.02 -42.01 43.41
C LEU A 64 -9.36 -42.68 43.75
N VAL A 65 -10.46 -41.92 43.71
CA VAL A 65 -11.81 -42.42 43.96
C VAL A 65 -12.22 -43.44 42.88
N PHE A 66 -11.97 -43.15 41.60
CA PHE A 66 -12.21 -44.11 40.51
C PHE A 66 -11.31 -45.35 40.60
N ALA A 67 -10.04 -45.22 41.00
CA ALA A 67 -9.15 -46.35 41.23
C ALA A 67 -9.60 -47.21 42.43
N THR A 68 -10.16 -46.61 43.49
CA THR A 68 -10.72 -47.35 44.62
C THR A 68 -12.08 -47.99 44.33
N LEU A 69 -12.90 -47.40 43.45
CA LEU A 69 -14.18 -47.99 43.00
C LEU A 69 -13.98 -49.21 42.09
N PHE A 70 -12.86 -49.28 41.36
CA PHE A 70 -12.47 -50.46 40.57
C PHE A 70 -11.90 -51.62 41.40
N LEU A 71 -11.52 -51.40 42.66
CA LEU A 71 -10.92 -52.41 43.54
C LEU A 71 -11.90 -53.06 44.53
N ILE A 72 -13.17 -52.65 44.57
CA ILE A 72 -14.13 -53.08 45.64
C ILE A 72 -15.37 -53.80 45.09
N ASN A 73 -15.52 -54.05 43.78
CA ASN A 73 -16.71 -54.75 43.28
C ASN A 73 -16.45 -55.70 42.09
N PRO A 74 -16.32 -57.02 42.30
CA PRO A 74 -16.01 -57.99 41.24
C PRO A 74 -17.22 -58.37 40.35
N ALA A 75 -18.27 -57.54 40.25
CA ALA A 75 -19.47 -57.85 39.48
C ALA A 75 -19.55 -57.16 38.09
N ILE A 76 -18.54 -56.40 37.66
CA ILE A 76 -18.57 -55.65 36.39
C ILE A 76 -17.41 -56.08 35.48
N GLU A 77 -17.39 -57.36 35.10
CA GLU A 77 -16.48 -57.87 34.05
C GLU A 77 -17.24 -58.49 32.87
N LYS A 78 -18.58 -58.31 32.81
CA LYS A 78 -19.45 -58.98 31.81
C LYS A 78 -20.19 -58.06 30.84
N ALA A 79 -19.81 -56.79 30.72
CA ALA A 79 -20.51 -55.83 29.85
C ALA A 79 -19.60 -55.15 28.79
N VAL A 80 -18.37 -55.61 28.61
CA VAL A 80 -17.45 -55.08 27.58
C VAL A 80 -17.03 -56.20 26.62
N THR A 81 -18.01 -56.86 26.01
CA THR A 81 -17.85 -57.60 24.75
C THR A 81 -19.22 -57.75 24.10
N GLY A 82 -19.56 -56.89 23.14
CA GLY A 82 -20.81 -57.01 22.38
C GLY A 82 -21.26 -55.72 21.73
N PHE A 83 -20.50 -55.24 20.75
CA PHE A 83 -21.07 -54.41 19.68
C PHE A 83 -21.88 -55.33 18.77
N VAL A 84 -23.14 -54.96 18.49
CA VAL A 84 -23.86 -55.01 17.19
C VAL A 84 -25.39 -55.04 17.44
N THR A 85 -26.08 -54.16 16.69
CA THR A 85 -27.53 -54.03 16.42
C THR A 85 -28.48 -53.70 17.60
N GLU A 86 -29.06 -52.50 17.62
CA GLU A 86 -30.45 -52.24 17.20
C GLU A 86 -30.89 -50.78 17.42
N THR A 87 -31.88 -50.41 16.62
CA THR A 87 -32.64 -49.16 16.46
C THR A 87 -33.28 -48.55 17.72
N LEU A 88 -33.22 -47.22 17.85
CA LEU A 88 -34.11 -46.34 18.64
C LEU A 88 -34.11 -44.97 17.90
N GLY A 89 -35.21 -44.34 17.47
CA GLY A 89 -36.48 -44.05 18.13
C GLY A 89 -36.59 -42.52 18.25
N GLU A 90 -37.38 -41.86 17.39
CA GLU A 90 -37.54 -40.39 17.33
C GLU A 90 -38.12 -39.80 18.63
N PRO A 91 -37.70 -38.59 19.07
CA PRO A 91 -38.43 -37.81 20.07
C PRO A 91 -39.41 -36.83 19.41
N THR A 92 -40.67 -36.89 19.84
CA THR A 92 -41.75 -35.94 19.50
C THR A 92 -41.46 -34.51 20.00
N PRO A 93 -41.84 -33.44 19.26
CA PRO A 93 -41.68 -32.05 19.70
C PRO A 93 -42.76 -31.62 20.71
N VAL A 94 -42.35 -30.80 21.67
CA VAL A 94 -43.23 -30.13 22.65
C VAL A 94 -43.52 -28.70 22.14
N GLU A 95 -44.79 -28.35 21.97
CA GLU A 95 -45.25 -26.99 21.68
C GLU A 95 -45.09 -26.04 22.89
N PRO A 96 -44.69 -24.77 22.68
CA PRO A 96 -44.87 -23.71 23.67
C PRO A 96 -46.17 -22.91 23.41
N THR A 97 -46.92 -22.73 24.49
CA THR A 97 -48.18 -21.97 24.57
C THR A 97 -47.95 -20.45 24.63
N ILE A 98 -48.87 -19.71 24.00
CA ILE A 98 -48.95 -18.23 23.94
C ILE A 98 -49.73 -17.69 25.16
N PRO A 99 -49.34 -16.57 25.79
CA PRO A 99 -50.24 -15.77 26.62
C PRO A 99 -50.81 -14.57 25.86
N GLU A 100 -52.13 -14.41 25.94
CA GLU A 100 -52.92 -13.26 25.46
C GLU A 100 -52.79 -12.01 26.35
N ASN A 101 -53.08 -10.86 25.71
CA ASN A 101 -53.38 -9.51 26.22
C ASN A 101 -52.22 -8.57 26.63
N ILE A 102 -52.09 -7.45 25.91
CA ILE A 102 -52.41 -6.08 26.39
C ILE A 102 -52.59 -5.14 25.16
N SER A 103 -53.59 -4.28 25.28
CA SER A 103 -54.16 -3.31 24.34
C SER A 103 -53.37 -2.01 24.11
N ASN A 104 -53.59 -1.41 22.93
CA ASN A 104 -53.62 0.03 22.59
C ASN A 104 -52.59 0.99 23.22
N GLU A 105 -51.58 1.39 22.43
CA GLU A 105 -51.12 2.79 22.35
C GLU A 105 -50.75 3.14 20.89
N THR A 106 -51.19 4.32 20.47
CA THR A 106 -51.07 4.91 19.12
C THR A 106 -49.64 5.37 18.81
N LEU A 107 -49.11 4.99 17.63
CA LEU A 107 -47.85 5.50 17.09
C LEU A 107 -48.07 6.70 16.12
N PRO A 108 -47.08 7.60 15.94
CA PRO A 108 -47.25 8.86 15.23
C PRO A 108 -47.11 8.74 13.71
N VAL A 109 -47.77 9.66 13.01
CA VAL A 109 -47.83 9.85 11.55
C VAL A 109 -46.43 10.05 10.94
N PRO A 110 -46.07 9.35 9.84
CA PRO A 110 -44.85 9.63 9.07
C PRO A 110 -44.97 10.91 8.24
N ILE A 111 -43.92 11.73 8.25
CA ILE A 111 -43.75 12.95 7.46
C ILE A 111 -43.33 12.56 6.03
N GLU A 112 -43.98 13.11 5.02
CA GLU A 112 -43.65 12.90 3.59
C GLU A 112 -42.24 13.42 3.23
N PRO A 113 -41.44 12.68 2.44
CA PRO A 113 -40.22 13.20 1.84
C PRO A 113 -40.51 14.04 0.59
N THR A 114 -40.00 15.26 0.58
CA THR A 114 -40.00 16.19 -0.56
C THR A 114 -39.15 15.67 -1.73
N GLN A 115 -39.70 15.81 -2.94
CA GLN A 115 -39.12 15.44 -4.24
C GLN A 115 -37.73 16.05 -4.49
N PRO A 116 -36.75 15.29 -5.04
CA PRO A 116 -35.50 15.86 -5.55
C PRO A 116 -35.68 16.47 -6.95
N ILE A 117 -35.04 17.61 -7.17
CA ILE A 117 -34.98 18.34 -8.44
C ILE A 117 -33.90 17.70 -9.33
N GLU A 118 -34.23 17.36 -10.58
CA GLU A 118 -33.30 16.88 -11.61
C GLU A 118 -32.31 17.96 -12.06
N PRO A 119 -31.01 17.64 -12.26
CA PRO A 119 -30.11 18.43 -13.08
C PRO A 119 -30.02 17.85 -14.50
N THR A 120 -30.47 18.64 -15.47
CA THR A 120 -30.28 18.40 -16.91
C THR A 120 -28.83 18.68 -17.34
N MET A 121 -28.18 17.75 -18.05
CA MET A 121 -26.98 18.02 -18.86
C MET A 121 -27.14 17.44 -20.28
N PRO A 122 -26.61 18.10 -21.32
CA PRO A 122 -26.86 17.76 -22.71
C PRO A 122 -25.89 16.70 -23.25
N VAL A 123 -26.42 15.92 -24.19
CA VAL A 123 -25.75 14.87 -24.98
C VAL A 123 -25.09 15.51 -26.20
N GLU A 124 -23.79 15.28 -26.40
CA GLU A 124 -23.17 15.36 -27.73
C GLU A 124 -22.37 14.08 -28.01
N THR A 125 -22.70 13.47 -29.14
CA THR A 125 -22.08 12.29 -29.76
C THR A 125 -20.85 12.68 -30.57
N PRO A 126 -19.76 11.91 -30.57
CA PRO A 126 -18.77 11.96 -31.64
C PRO A 126 -18.87 10.77 -32.60
N ALA A 127 -18.54 11.06 -33.85
CA ALA A 127 -18.68 10.24 -35.03
C ALA A 127 -17.56 9.19 -35.22
N GLU A 128 -17.93 8.21 -36.05
CA GLU A 128 -17.24 7.01 -36.56
C GLU A 128 -16.11 7.38 -37.58
N ILE A 129 -14.93 6.71 -37.61
CA ILE A 129 -14.37 5.77 -38.65
C ILE A 129 -12.84 6.11 -38.85
N PRO A 130 -11.87 5.26 -39.31
CA PRO A 130 -11.64 3.79 -39.30
C PRO A 130 -10.24 3.33 -38.79
N ALA A 131 -10.07 2.01 -38.75
CA ALA A 131 -8.86 1.21 -38.53
C ALA A 131 -7.77 1.29 -39.63
N GLU A 132 -6.50 1.08 -39.24
CA GLU A 132 -5.47 0.39 -40.05
C GLU A 132 -4.34 -0.22 -39.17
N ALA A 133 -3.77 -1.33 -39.64
CA ALA A 133 -2.90 -2.33 -38.99
C ALA A 133 -1.46 -1.84 -38.67
N THR A 134 -0.62 -2.48 -37.84
CA THR A 134 0.04 -3.80 -38.11
C THR A 134 0.84 -4.36 -36.90
N ASN A 135 0.94 -5.70 -36.90
CA ASN A 135 1.80 -6.57 -36.08
C ASN A 135 3.30 -6.22 -36.12
N ILE A 136 4.01 -6.34 -34.98
CA ILE A 136 5.40 -6.78 -34.94
C ILE A 136 5.61 -7.75 -33.76
N SER A 137 5.76 -9.03 -34.10
CA SER A 137 6.37 -10.07 -33.27
C SER A 137 7.90 -9.89 -33.26
N ASN A 138 8.55 -10.11 -32.12
CA ASN A 138 9.94 -10.57 -32.10
C ASN A 138 10.18 -11.49 -30.91
N GLU A 139 10.28 -12.78 -31.21
CA GLU A 139 11.02 -13.76 -30.43
C GLU A 139 12.52 -13.43 -30.50
N THR A 140 13.25 -13.61 -29.40
CA THR A 140 14.56 -14.27 -29.49
C THR A 140 14.90 -15.01 -28.21
N THR A 141 15.34 -16.25 -28.41
CA THR A 141 15.72 -17.32 -27.52
C THR A 141 17.20 -17.24 -27.12
N GLY A 142 17.60 -17.96 -26.05
CA GLY A 142 19.01 -18.33 -25.80
C GLY A 142 19.47 -18.26 -24.33
N ASN A 143 19.07 -19.18 -23.44
CA ASN A 143 19.77 -20.44 -23.09
C ASN A 143 20.99 -20.27 -22.14
N GLU A 144 20.92 -20.72 -20.88
CA GLU A 144 21.49 -22.00 -20.40
C GLU A 144 21.50 -22.11 -18.86
N ALA A 145 21.39 -23.36 -18.41
CA ALA A 145 21.04 -23.83 -17.08
C ALA A 145 22.21 -23.94 -16.10
N LEU A 146 21.91 -24.05 -14.80
CA LEU A 146 22.58 -25.03 -13.94
C LEU A 146 21.69 -25.46 -12.76
N THR A 147 21.48 -26.76 -12.73
CA THR A 147 20.65 -27.57 -11.85
C THR A 147 21.42 -28.01 -10.60
N GLY A 148 20.72 -28.33 -9.50
CA GLY A 148 21.31 -29.04 -8.37
C GLY A 148 20.42 -29.10 -7.12
N ALA A 149 19.68 -30.20 -6.98
CA ALA A 149 18.79 -30.52 -5.86
C ALA A 149 19.53 -31.06 -4.63
N GLY A 150 18.88 -31.02 -3.44
CA GLY A 150 19.29 -31.76 -2.26
C GLY A 150 18.39 -31.52 -1.04
N SER A 151 17.39 -32.38 -0.86
CA SER A 151 16.51 -32.48 0.30
C SER A 151 17.16 -33.24 1.47
N GLY A 152 16.69 -33.02 2.72
CA GLY A 152 16.83 -34.02 3.79
C GLY A 152 16.94 -33.52 5.23
N GLY A 153 15.78 -33.41 5.91
CA GLY A 153 15.49 -34.13 7.16
C GLY A 153 16.04 -33.64 8.52
N GLY A 154 15.13 -33.52 9.49
CA GLY A 154 15.40 -33.93 10.89
C GLY A 154 15.06 -32.93 11.98
N ALA A 155 13.85 -33.07 12.56
CA ALA A 155 13.37 -32.34 13.72
C ALA A 155 14.12 -32.64 15.03
N GLY A 156 14.15 -31.67 15.94
CA GLY A 156 14.56 -31.83 17.34
C GLY A 156 13.97 -30.72 18.23
N ILE A 157 12.88 -31.04 18.92
CA ILE A 157 12.16 -30.24 19.92
C ILE A 157 12.98 -30.13 21.21
N LEU A 158 12.99 -28.95 21.89
CA LEU A 158 12.83 -28.81 23.35
C LEU A 158 12.77 -27.33 23.84
N MET A 159 11.53 -26.90 24.12
CA MET A 159 10.99 -26.12 25.27
C MET A 159 11.86 -25.13 26.09
N PHE A 160 11.32 -23.90 26.16
CA PHE A 160 11.29 -22.91 27.25
C PHE A 160 12.51 -22.70 28.18
N GLY A 161 13.11 -21.51 28.08
CA GLY A 161 13.89 -20.87 29.13
C GLY A 161 14.10 -19.40 28.78
N GLY A 162 13.57 -18.49 29.60
CA GLY A 162 13.71 -17.05 29.42
C GLY A 162 15.17 -16.61 29.40
N GLY A 163 15.50 -15.84 28.37
CA GLY A 163 16.79 -15.19 28.18
C GLY A 163 16.70 -14.44 26.86
N GLU A 164 16.86 -13.13 26.91
CA GLU A 164 16.90 -12.25 25.74
C GLU A 164 17.93 -12.78 24.74
N THR A 165 17.49 -13.17 23.54
CA THR A 165 18.41 -13.36 22.41
C THR A 165 17.89 -12.58 21.22
N ASN A 166 18.47 -11.41 21.03
CA ASN A 166 18.53 -10.71 19.74
C ASN A 166 18.99 -11.70 18.67
N LEU A 167 18.11 -12.02 17.71
CA LEU A 167 18.46 -12.80 16.53
C LEU A 167 18.40 -11.90 15.28
N SER A 168 19.59 -11.39 14.97
CA SER A 168 20.21 -11.13 13.66
C SER A 168 19.44 -10.36 12.58
N TYR A 169 19.78 -9.07 12.53
CA TYR A 169 20.23 -8.26 11.38
C TYR A 169 20.20 -8.92 9.99
N THR A 170 19.58 -8.17 9.07
CA THR A 170 19.49 -8.33 7.62
C THR A 170 20.80 -8.71 6.93
N LYS A 171 20.68 -9.51 5.88
CA LYS A 171 21.77 -9.96 4.99
C LYS A 171 22.48 -8.75 4.39
N MET A 172 23.60 -8.33 5.01
CA MET A 172 24.55 -7.40 4.40
C MET A 172 24.97 -7.90 3.01
N ALA A 173 25.26 -6.97 2.10
CA ALA A 173 25.91 -7.27 0.83
C ALA A 173 27.07 -8.25 1.08
N GLY A 174 27.09 -9.37 0.36
CA GLY A 174 27.97 -10.50 0.68
C GLY A 174 29.42 -10.04 0.85
N GLY A 175 30.13 -10.51 1.89
CA GLY A 175 31.54 -10.14 2.10
C GLY A 175 31.81 -9.01 3.10
N CYS A 176 30.82 -8.47 3.81
CA CYS A 176 31.09 -7.63 4.97
C CYS A 176 31.78 -8.46 6.08
N VAL A 177 32.89 -7.94 6.63
CA VAL A 177 33.70 -8.59 7.67
C VAL A 177 33.85 -7.75 8.93
N LEU A 178 33.43 -6.49 8.91
CA LEU A 178 33.30 -5.64 10.09
C LEU A 178 32.20 -4.62 9.84
N ALA A 179 31.32 -4.41 10.82
CA ALA A 179 30.36 -3.31 10.82
C ALA A 179 30.13 -2.79 12.23
N ILE A 180 30.56 -1.56 12.51
CA ILE A 180 30.41 -0.90 13.81
C ILE A 180 29.69 0.43 13.63
N ASP A 181 28.53 0.55 14.26
CA ASP A 181 27.63 1.71 14.09
C ASP A 181 27.89 2.83 15.11
N PHE A 182 28.52 2.53 16.26
CA PHE A 182 28.78 3.51 17.34
C PHE A 182 27.55 4.10 18.04
N ASP A 183 26.40 3.43 17.93
CA ASP A 183 25.15 3.85 18.56
C ASP A 183 25.10 3.62 20.07
N GLU A 184 25.81 2.61 20.57
CA GLU A 184 25.81 2.30 21.99
C GLU A 184 26.85 3.13 22.76
N ASN A 185 26.40 3.82 23.83
CA ASN A 185 27.29 4.47 24.79
C ASN A 185 27.90 3.45 25.76
N THR A 186 28.67 2.49 25.22
CA THR A 186 29.30 1.39 25.96
C THR A 186 30.76 1.21 25.55
N THR A 187 31.61 0.70 26.44
CA THR A 187 33.03 0.45 26.13
C THR A 187 33.25 -0.71 25.14
N VAL A 188 32.21 -1.51 24.87
CA VAL A 188 32.20 -2.54 23.81
C VAL A 188 31.33 -2.03 22.67
N GLN A 189 31.83 -2.17 21.44
CA GLN A 189 31.15 -1.80 20.21
C GLN A 189 30.89 -3.07 19.42
N TYR A 190 29.63 -3.39 19.18
CA TYR A 190 29.24 -4.69 18.63
C TYR A 190 29.39 -4.73 17.11
N ASP A 191 30.04 -5.77 16.61
CA ASP A 191 30.16 -6.03 15.18
C ASP A 191 28.84 -6.60 14.62
N ARG A 192 28.22 -5.86 13.69
CA ARG A 192 26.97 -6.24 13.02
C ARG A 192 27.18 -7.11 11.78
N SER A 193 28.43 -7.37 11.36
CA SER A 193 28.71 -8.18 10.17
C SER A 193 28.48 -9.68 10.34
N GLY A 194 28.27 -10.14 11.58
CA GLY A 194 28.17 -11.56 11.92
C GLY A 194 29.52 -12.29 11.99
N LYS A 195 30.64 -11.56 11.97
CA LYS A 195 32.00 -12.13 12.13
C LYS A 195 32.55 -12.05 13.55
N ASN A 196 31.80 -11.47 14.49
CA ASN A 196 32.17 -11.31 15.89
C ASN A 196 33.48 -10.52 16.10
N ASN A 197 33.81 -9.62 15.17
CA ASN A 197 34.95 -8.74 15.25
C ASN A 197 34.62 -7.49 16.09
N ASN A 198 34.15 -7.69 17.33
CA ASN A 198 33.71 -6.60 18.21
C ASN A 198 34.87 -5.64 18.54
N GLY A 199 34.56 -4.34 18.60
CA GLY A 199 35.48 -3.29 19.01
C GLY A 199 35.47 -3.06 20.52
N THR A 200 36.61 -2.59 21.05
CA THR A 200 36.75 -2.11 22.44
C THR A 200 37.19 -0.66 22.42
N MET A 201 36.49 0.21 23.13
CA MET A 201 36.92 1.59 23.38
C MET A 201 37.79 1.64 24.64
N GLU A 202 39.04 2.07 24.50
CA GLU A 202 39.94 2.28 25.63
C GLU A 202 39.81 3.71 26.18
N GLY A 203 39.54 3.80 27.49
CA GLY A 203 39.55 5.04 28.25
C GLY A 203 38.30 5.90 28.08
N ASN A 204 37.32 5.76 28.96
CA ASN A 204 36.23 6.72 29.21
C ASN A 204 35.11 6.84 28.14
N LEU A 205 33.85 6.75 28.59
CA LEU A 205 32.63 6.99 27.78
C LEU A 205 32.50 8.45 27.27
N ALA A 206 33.37 9.35 27.72
CA ALA A 206 33.46 10.73 27.22
C ALA A 206 33.86 10.85 25.73
N TYR A 207 34.28 9.74 25.11
CA TYR A 207 34.62 9.63 23.69
C TYR A 207 33.47 9.11 22.82
N TRP A 208 32.25 9.17 23.35
CA TRP A 208 31.02 8.95 22.60
C TRP A 208 30.26 10.27 22.46
N ASN A 209 29.75 10.55 21.26
CA ASN A 209 28.93 11.71 20.96
C ASN A 209 27.50 11.27 20.65
N SER A 210 26.50 11.89 21.29
CA SER A 210 25.07 11.63 21.02
C SER A 210 24.55 12.28 19.73
N THR A 211 25.39 13.06 19.04
CA THR A 211 25.06 13.72 17.77
C THR A 211 25.95 13.18 16.65
N GLY A 212 25.97 11.86 16.48
CA GLY A 212 26.61 11.20 15.34
C GLY A 212 25.96 11.56 14.01
N LYS A 213 26.49 11.03 12.91
CA LYS A 213 25.82 11.13 11.61
C LYS A 213 24.49 10.38 11.69
N TYR A 214 24.49 9.19 12.30
CA TYR A 214 23.32 8.39 12.59
C TYR A 214 23.39 7.92 14.04
N GLY A 215 22.54 8.47 14.90
CA GLY A 215 22.52 8.14 16.32
C GLY A 215 23.79 8.58 17.06
N GLY A 216 24.51 7.61 17.62
CA GLY A 216 25.77 7.82 18.34
C GLY A 216 26.98 7.91 17.40
N ALA A 217 28.10 8.44 17.87
CA ALA A 217 29.36 8.39 17.12
C ALA A 217 30.57 8.31 18.04
N PHE A 218 31.67 7.76 17.52
CA PHE A 218 32.96 7.81 18.19
C PHE A 218 33.54 9.23 18.07
N LYS A 219 33.86 9.86 19.20
CA LYS A 219 34.49 11.18 19.30
C LYS A 219 35.94 11.04 19.73
N SER A 220 36.85 11.36 18.81
CA SER A 220 38.27 11.37 19.11
C SER A 220 38.64 12.59 19.99
N PRO A 221 39.49 12.42 21.02
CA PRO A 221 39.91 13.49 21.93
C PRO A 221 41.00 14.41 21.37
N GLY A 222 41.53 14.16 20.16
CA GLY A 222 42.51 15.04 19.51
C GLY A 222 43.88 15.10 20.20
N VAL A 223 44.26 14.07 20.95
CA VAL A 223 45.55 13.97 21.66
C VAL A 223 46.27 12.66 21.33
N SER A 224 47.61 12.69 21.32
CA SER A 224 48.45 11.57 20.90
C SER A 224 48.28 10.38 21.82
N TRP A 225 47.53 9.38 21.36
CA TRP A 225 47.29 8.16 22.12
C TRP A 225 47.22 6.95 21.19
N ASN A 226 47.79 5.83 21.64
CA ASN A 226 47.81 4.58 20.91
C ASN A 226 46.47 3.86 21.07
N GLY A 227 45.53 4.10 20.15
CA GLY A 227 44.32 3.30 19.96
C GLY A 227 43.19 3.55 20.98
N LEU A 228 42.28 4.46 20.66
CA LEU A 228 41.11 4.75 21.49
C LEU A 228 39.93 3.81 21.22
N ALA A 229 39.86 3.23 20.01
CA ALA A 229 38.99 2.12 19.67
C ALA A 229 39.76 1.09 18.81
N TYR A 230 39.80 -0.18 19.24
CA TYR A 230 40.48 -1.25 18.49
C TYR A 230 39.61 -2.50 18.36
N ILE A 231 39.82 -3.21 17.27
CA ILE A 231 39.25 -4.50 16.95
C ILE A 231 40.40 -5.49 16.87
N ARG A 232 40.37 -6.52 17.72
CA ARG A 232 41.43 -7.53 17.80
C ARG A 232 41.62 -8.21 16.44
N ASN A 233 42.87 -8.49 16.11
CA ASN A 233 43.24 -9.21 14.91
C ASN A 233 42.44 -10.52 14.76
N SER A 234 41.95 -10.77 13.54
CA SER A 234 41.12 -11.92 13.18
C SER A 234 41.46 -12.34 11.74
N PRO A 235 41.43 -13.65 11.39
CA PRO A 235 41.66 -14.09 10.01
C PRO A 235 40.75 -13.42 8.99
N THR A 236 39.52 -13.06 9.39
CA THR A 236 38.54 -12.37 8.52
C THR A 236 38.92 -10.92 8.19
N LEU A 237 39.85 -10.32 8.94
CA LEU A 237 40.35 -8.96 8.74
C LEU A 237 41.71 -8.93 8.01
N ASN A 238 42.26 -10.08 7.61
CA ASN A 238 43.51 -10.18 6.85
C ASN A 238 43.25 -10.04 5.34
N LEU A 239 42.91 -8.82 4.93
CA LEU A 239 42.52 -8.49 3.57
C LEU A 239 43.75 -8.09 2.74
N THR A 240 44.19 -8.99 1.84
CA THR A 240 45.43 -8.79 1.05
C THR A 240 45.19 -8.43 -0.42
N ARG A 241 44.04 -8.82 -1.00
CA ARG A 241 43.79 -8.69 -2.45
C ARG A 241 42.58 -7.85 -2.81
N GLU A 242 41.49 -8.00 -2.07
CA GLU A 242 40.24 -7.27 -2.30
C GLU A 242 39.81 -6.66 -0.96
N LEU A 243 39.46 -5.38 -0.99
CA LEU A 243 39.18 -4.60 0.22
C LEU A 243 38.23 -3.45 -0.12
N SER A 244 37.23 -3.23 0.72
CA SER A 244 36.57 -1.92 0.81
C SER A 244 36.48 -1.45 2.24
N ILE A 245 36.68 -0.15 2.45
CA ILE A 245 36.59 0.51 3.76
C ILE A 245 35.57 1.63 3.63
N GLU A 246 34.63 1.70 4.56
CA GLU A 246 33.57 2.71 4.62
C GLU A 246 33.56 3.36 6.00
N ALA A 247 33.46 4.69 6.07
CA ALA A 247 33.26 5.43 7.32
C ALA A 247 32.59 6.79 7.08
N TRP A 248 31.73 7.23 8.01
CA TRP A 248 31.34 8.62 8.10
C TRP A 248 32.31 9.37 9.01
N ILE A 249 32.81 10.53 8.56
CA ILE A 249 33.77 11.34 9.31
C ILE A 249 33.31 12.79 9.41
N TYR A 250 33.62 13.42 10.54
CA TYR A 250 33.45 14.85 10.75
C TYR A 250 34.73 15.39 11.38
N SER A 251 35.56 16.06 10.59
CA SER A 251 36.85 16.58 11.06
C SER A 251 36.68 17.99 11.62
N LEU A 252 37.19 18.26 12.83
CA LEU A 252 37.09 19.56 13.50
C LEU A 252 38.26 20.50 13.21
N ASN A 253 39.38 19.98 12.68
CA ASN A 253 40.69 20.61 12.87
C ASN A 253 40.80 22.03 12.30
N ASP A 254 41.04 23.00 13.19
CA ASP A 254 41.37 24.39 12.89
C ASP A 254 42.90 24.68 12.99
N ALA A 255 43.72 23.67 13.32
CA ALA A 255 45.17 23.77 13.45
C ALA A 255 45.88 22.50 12.93
N ALA A 256 47.09 22.66 12.39
CA ALA A 256 47.87 21.55 11.86
C ALA A 256 48.31 20.57 12.96
N SER A 257 48.00 19.27 12.83
CA SER A 257 48.56 18.21 13.68
C SER A 257 50.01 17.91 13.30
N SER A 258 50.82 17.46 14.26
CA SER A 258 52.18 16.97 13.94
C SER A 258 52.18 15.57 13.30
N SER A 259 51.09 14.80 13.44
CA SER A 259 50.96 13.42 12.94
C SER A 259 50.06 13.31 11.71
N TRP A 260 50.05 12.13 11.09
CA TRP A 260 49.12 11.74 10.01
C TRP A 260 48.06 10.78 10.56
N PRO A 261 46.99 11.30 11.19
CA PRO A 261 46.07 10.48 11.98
C PRO A 261 45.32 9.44 11.13
N THR A 262 45.29 8.20 11.62
CA THR A 262 44.52 7.11 11.02
C THR A 262 43.06 7.22 11.43
N LEU A 263 42.16 7.20 10.44
CA LEU A 263 40.71 7.14 10.63
C LEU A 263 40.28 5.69 10.86
N VAL A 264 40.65 4.80 9.94
CA VAL A 264 40.43 3.34 10.02
C VAL A 264 41.64 2.65 9.39
N GLY A 265 42.28 1.73 10.09
CA GLY A 265 43.47 1.05 9.55
C GLY A 265 43.87 -0.21 10.30
N LYS A 266 44.44 -1.18 9.58
CA LYS A 266 45.03 -2.39 10.17
C LYS A 266 46.53 -2.16 10.41
N GLY A 267 46.85 -1.67 11.61
CA GLY A 267 48.16 -1.10 11.96
C GLY A 267 48.10 0.42 12.14
N ASN A 268 49.23 1.02 12.53
CA ASN A 268 49.40 2.46 12.74
C ASN A 268 50.41 3.07 11.74
N GLU A 269 50.73 4.36 11.89
CA GLU A 269 51.69 5.07 11.02
C GLU A 269 53.11 4.47 10.97
N ASN A 270 53.44 3.58 11.92
CA ASN A 270 54.73 2.90 12.03
C ASN A 270 54.62 1.39 11.71
N SER A 271 53.49 0.93 11.17
CA SER A 271 53.21 -0.49 10.95
C SER A 271 52.94 -0.80 9.48
N ASN A 272 53.44 -1.95 9.01
CA ASN A 272 53.08 -2.49 7.70
C ASN A 272 51.60 -2.95 7.72
N GLY A 273 50.80 -2.50 6.76
CA GLY A 273 49.36 -2.77 6.67
C GLY A 273 48.64 -1.84 5.71
N TRP A 274 47.35 -1.61 5.91
CA TRP A 274 46.55 -0.64 5.14
C TRP A 274 45.91 0.37 6.08
N ARG A 275 45.68 1.59 5.59
CA ARG A 275 45.02 2.65 6.36
C ARG A 275 44.30 3.66 5.47
N LEU A 276 43.15 4.11 5.96
CA LEU A 276 42.50 5.36 5.62
C LEU A 276 42.93 6.40 6.67
N PHE A 277 43.55 7.50 6.26
CA PHE A 277 44.17 8.46 7.15
C PHE A 277 44.10 9.87 6.60
N GLN A 278 44.28 10.87 7.47
CA GLN A 278 44.17 12.27 7.12
C GLN A 278 45.56 12.94 7.18
N ASN A 279 45.77 13.99 6.38
CA ASN A 279 46.98 14.81 6.46
C ASN A 279 47.01 15.69 7.73
N GLN A 280 48.17 16.27 7.97
CA GLN A 280 48.44 17.18 9.08
C GLN A 280 47.50 18.40 9.11
N ASN A 281 47.03 18.87 7.96
CA ASN A 281 46.17 20.05 7.86
C ASN A 281 44.67 19.75 8.00
N GLY A 282 44.29 18.47 8.16
CA GLY A 282 42.90 18.07 8.37
C GLY A 282 42.01 18.08 7.12
N ASN A 283 42.51 18.51 5.96
CA ASN A 283 41.67 18.77 4.78
C ASN A 283 41.83 17.74 3.66
N THR A 284 42.67 16.72 3.82
CA THR A 284 42.89 15.70 2.79
C THR A 284 42.92 14.31 3.40
N ILE A 285 42.10 13.41 2.84
CA ILE A 285 42.05 12.00 3.18
C ILE A 285 42.89 11.21 2.18
N PHE A 286 43.64 10.23 2.68
CA PHE A 286 44.51 9.36 1.93
C PHE A 286 44.15 7.90 2.21
N PHE A 287 44.30 7.07 1.20
CA PHE A 287 44.40 5.63 1.37
C PHE A 287 45.82 5.18 1.02
N GLY A 288 46.39 4.35 1.88
CA GLY A 288 47.74 3.83 1.70
C GLY A 288 47.91 2.45 2.28
N TYR A 289 48.83 1.69 1.71
CA TYR A 289 49.10 0.32 2.10
C TYR A 289 50.58 -0.05 1.88
N PHE A 290 51.01 -1.19 2.41
CA PHE A 290 52.34 -1.76 2.17
C PHE A 290 52.26 -3.04 1.35
N ASP A 291 53.18 -3.22 0.39
CA ASP A 291 53.32 -4.46 -0.37
C ASP A 291 54.10 -5.53 0.42
N TYR A 292 54.20 -6.74 -0.13
CA TYR A 292 54.93 -7.86 0.49
C TYR A 292 56.45 -7.63 0.65
N LEU A 293 57.01 -6.62 -0.04
CA LEU A 293 58.40 -6.18 0.10
C LEU A 293 58.56 -5.07 1.15
N SER A 294 57.46 -4.68 1.82
CA SER A 294 57.39 -3.55 2.75
C SER A 294 57.62 -2.19 2.10
N ASN A 295 57.37 -2.05 0.80
CA ASN A 295 57.28 -0.75 0.14
C ASN A 295 55.93 -0.10 0.45
N SER A 296 55.93 1.21 0.69
CA SER A 296 54.70 1.96 0.94
C SER A 296 54.07 2.50 -0.35
N HIS A 297 52.77 2.30 -0.52
CA HIS A 297 51.94 2.80 -1.62
C HIS A 297 50.87 3.76 -1.10
N TRP A 298 50.64 4.85 -1.83
CA TRP A 298 49.72 5.93 -1.44
C TRP A 298 48.84 6.29 -2.65
N PRO A 299 48.03 5.33 -3.15
CA PRO A 299 47.44 5.43 -4.48
C PRO A 299 46.31 6.46 -4.59
N LEU A 300 45.68 6.85 -3.48
CA LEU A 300 44.47 7.67 -3.50
C LEU A 300 44.55 8.80 -2.48
N SER A 301 44.10 9.98 -2.88
CA SER A 301 43.93 11.14 -2.00
C SER A 301 42.76 12.00 -2.47
N THR A 302 42.00 12.54 -1.54
CA THR A 302 40.88 13.46 -1.84
C THR A 302 40.78 14.58 -0.80
N ALA A 303 40.36 15.76 -1.22
CA ALA A 303 40.12 16.87 -0.31
C ALA A 303 38.71 16.79 0.28
N VAL A 304 38.59 17.08 1.57
CA VAL A 304 37.30 17.13 2.29
C VAL A 304 37.21 18.43 3.07
N SER A 305 35.99 18.94 3.23
CA SER A 305 35.76 20.15 4.01
C SER A 305 35.76 19.83 5.51
N ASN A 306 36.35 20.71 6.32
CA ASN A 306 36.28 20.58 7.77
C ASN A 306 34.90 21.02 8.27
N LYS A 307 34.51 20.50 9.44
CA LYS A 307 33.26 20.82 10.15
C LYS A 307 31.99 20.42 9.40
N SER A 308 32.10 19.42 8.53
CA SER A 308 31.00 18.77 7.81
C SER A 308 31.14 17.26 7.88
N TRP A 309 30.01 16.55 7.83
CA TRP A 309 30.01 15.09 7.72
C TRP A 309 30.28 14.67 6.29
N HIS A 310 31.22 13.74 6.11
CA HIS A 310 31.55 13.14 4.83
C HIS A 310 31.52 11.61 4.93
N HIS A 311 30.89 10.96 3.96
CA HIS A 311 30.95 9.51 3.78
C HIS A 311 32.14 9.16 2.91
N ILE A 312 33.14 8.49 3.48
CA ILE A 312 34.36 8.11 2.77
C ILE A 312 34.34 6.61 2.51
N VAL A 313 34.43 6.24 1.24
CA VAL A 313 34.54 4.83 0.83
C VAL A 313 35.77 4.63 -0.04
N VAL A 314 36.56 3.61 0.26
CA VAL A 314 37.65 3.14 -0.59
C VAL A 314 37.26 1.76 -1.10
N THR A 315 37.45 1.51 -2.40
CA THR A 315 37.37 0.17 -3.00
C THR A 315 38.71 -0.16 -3.64
N PHE A 316 39.21 -1.38 -3.42
CA PHE A 316 40.54 -1.81 -3.82
C PHE A 316 40.47 -3.24 -4.36
N SER A 317 40.95 -3.44 -5.58
CA SER A 317 40.89 -4.72 -6.26
C SER A 317 42.17 -5.06 -7.03
N VAL A 318 42.93 -6.02 -6.51
CA VAL A 318 44.11 -6.57 -7.21
C VAL A 318 43.69 -7.34 -8.46
N SER A 319 42.55 -8.04 -8.43
CA SER A 319 42.06 -8.77 -9.61
C SER A 319 41.65 -7.84 -10.75
N ALA A 320 41.07 -6.67 -10.45
CA ALA A 320 40.75 -5.65 -11.45
C ALA A 320 41.91 -4.69 -11.75
N GLY A 321 42.97 -4.69 -10.94
CA GLY A 321 44.10 -3.76 -11.05
C GLY A 321 43.72 -2.29 -10.80
N LYS A 322 42.68 -2.05 -9.98
CA LYS A 322 42.13 -0.70 -9.76
C LYS A 322 41.72 -0.46 -8.31
N ALA A 323 41.87 0.79 -7.89
CA ALA A 323 41.38 1.30 -6.62
C ALA A 323 40.65 2.63 -6.85
N TYR A 324 39.61 2.88 -6.06
CA TYR A 324 38.76 4.07 -6.13
C TYR A 324 38.51 4.64 -4.74
N MET A 325 38.38 5.95 -4.64
CA MET A 325 37.94 6.66 -3.44
C MET A 325 36.68 7.47 -3.77
N TYR A 326 35.66 7.29 -2.94
CA TYR A 326 34.38 7.98 -3.03
C TYR A 326 34.20 8.88 -1.82
N VAL A 327 33.68 10.09 -2.06
CA VAL A 327 33.24 11.02 -1.03
C VAL A 327 31.76 11.30 -1.28
N ASP A 328 30.93 11.06 -0.26
CA ASP A 328 29.49 11.30 -0.32
C ASP A 328 28.81 10.57 -1.50
N GLY A 329 29.25 9.33 -1.74
CA GLY A 329 28.75 8.47 -2.82
C GLY A 329 29.34 8.75 -4.22
N ILE A 330 30.17 9.80 -4.37
CA ILE A 330 30.73 10.23 -5.67
C ILE A 330 32.22 9.84 -5.76
N GLU A 331 32.66 9.27 -6.87
CA GLU A 331 34.08 8.98 -7.11
C GLU A 331 34.88 10.28 -7.17
N THR A 332 35.95 10.38 -6.37
CA THR A 332 36.82 11.57 -6.30
C THR A 332 38.28 11.27 -6.67
N ALA A 333 38.69 10.01 -6.61
CA ALA A 333 40.02 9.60 -7.03
C ALA A 333 40.02 8.14 -7.51
N SER A 334 40.89 7.82 -8.45
CA SER A 334 41.16 6.46 -8.91
C SER A 334 42.65 6.24 -9.14
N SER A 335 43.08 4.98 -9.09
CA SER A 335 44.48 4.60 -9.31
C SER A 335 44.62 3.19 -9.87
N THR A 336 45.67 2.99 -10.65
CA THR A 336 46.13 1.69 -11.15
C THR A 336 47.37 1.17 -10.39
N ASP A 337 47.90 1.93 -9.43
CA ASP A 337 48.96 1.46 -8.53
C ASP A 337 48.34 0.55 -7.47
N VAL A 338 48.12 -0.70 -7.88
CA VAL A 338 47.41 -1.72 -7.11
C VAL A 338 48.21 -3.02 -7.15
N VAL A 339 48.82 -3.36 -6.02
CA VAL A 339 49.56 -4.60 -5.80
C VAL A 339 49.12 -5.25 -4.50
N GLU A 340 49.40 -6.53 -4.32
CA GLU A 340 48.95 -7.28 -3.13
C GLU A 340 49.47 -6.66 -1.81
N ILE A 341 48.55 -6.42 -0.88
CA ILE A 341 48.82 -5.86 0.44
C ILE A 341 49.46 -6.92 1.33
N ILE A 342 50.50 -6.55 2.08
CA ILE A 342 51.11 -7.45 3.06
C ILE A 342 50.15 -7.76 4.21
N GLY A 343 49.93 -9.06 4.44
CA GLY A 343 49.22 -9.53 5.62
C GLY A 343 50.03 -9.25 6.90
N ASN A 344 49.35 -8.86 7.97
CA ASN A 344 49.97 -8.60 9.28
C ASN A 344 49.07 -9.07 10.43
N THR A 345 49.63 -9.15 11.63
CA THR A 345 48.89 -9.56 12.84
C THR A 345 48.47 -8.37 13.71
N ASN A 346 48.48 -7.15 13.17
CA ASN A 346 48.07 -5.96 13.91
C ASN A 346 46.55 -5.90 14.04
N ASP A 347 46.10 -5.25 15.10
CA ASP A 347 44.69 -4.93 15.31
C ASP A 347 44.21 -3.88 14.28
N VAL A 348 42.90 -3.84 14.06
CA VAL A 348 42.27 -2.74 13.32
C VAL A 348 41.98 -1.63 14.31
N TYR A 349 42.48 -0.43 14.03
CA TYR A 349 42.27 0.76 14.82
C TYR A 349 41.24 1.66 14.14
N ILE A 350 40.31 2.19 14.93
CA ILE A 350 39.41 3.28 14.55
C ILE A 350 39.86 4.49 15.36
N SER A 351 40.29 5.54 14.66
CA SER A 351 40.93 6.73 15.23
C SER A 351 42.22 6.44 16.02
N ASN A 352 43.36 6.63 15.36
CA ASN A 352 44.69 6.48 15.97
C ASN A 352 45.61 7.66 15.58
N GLY A 353 46.37 8.18 16.54
CA GLY A 353 47.08 9.46 16.43
C GLY A 353 46.19 10.67 16.81
N ASP A 354 46.62 11.89 16.46
CA ASP A 354 45.99 13.15 16.90
C ASP A 354 44.71 13.51 16.12
N TYR A 355 43.90 12.52 15.68
CA TYR A 355 42.66 12.83 14.95
C TYR A 355 41.73 13.65 15.85
N ASN A 356 41.27 14.79 15.37
CA ASN A 356 40.34 15.65 16.09
C ASN A 356 39.03 15.75 15.30
N GLY A 357 38.05 14.95 15.69
CA GLY A 357 36.79 14.80 14.97
C GLY A 357 35.95 13.63 15.47
N THR A 358 34.82 13.41 14.82
CA THR A 358 33.95 12.24 15.04
C THR A 358 34.00 11.28 13.87
N ILE A 359 33.85 9.99 14.15
CA ILE A 359 33.78 8.87 13.19
C ILE A 359 32.54 8.06 13.54
N ASP A 360 31.83 7.61 12.51
CA ASP A 360 30.55 6.92 12.66
C ASP A 360 30.41 5.84 11.57
N ASN A 361 29.64 4.78 11.86
CA ASN A 361 29.13 3.86 10.85
C ASN A 361 30.22 3.17 9.99
N VAL A 362 31.26 2.64 10.66
CA VAL A 362 32.45 2.04 10.04
C VAL A 362 32.16 0.63 9.53
N ARG A 363 32.45 0.37 8.25
CA ARG A 363 32.37 -0.98 7.65
C ARG A 363 33.64 -1.37 6.91
N ILE A 364 33.91 -2.67 6.89
CA ILE A 364 34.99 -3.28 6.10
C ILE A 364 34.43 -4.47 5.33
N TYR A 365 34.75 -4.55 4.04
CA TYR A 365 34.37 -5.63 3.15
C TYR A 365 35.60 -6.34 2.61
N ASN A 366 35.53 -7.67 2.49
CA ASN A 366 36.57 -8.50 1.89
C ASN A 366 36.48 -8.59 0.36
N ARG A 367 35.83 -7.61 -0.25
CA ARG A 367 35.67 -7.44 -1.70
C ARG A 367 35.67 -5.95 -2.06
N ALA A 368 35.92 -5.64 -3.32
CA ALA A 368 35.62 -4.32 -3.86
C ALA A 368 34.10 -4.14 -3.99
N LEU A 369 33.55 -3.05 -3.47
CA LEU A 369 32.19 -2.60 -3.75
C LEU A 369 32.10 -1.99 -5.17
N SER A 370 30.96 -2.14 -5.84
CA SER A 370 30.67 -1.40 -7.06
C SER A 370 30.28 0.05 -6.77
N ALA A 371 30.33 0.93 -7.76
CA ALA A 371 29.91 2.32 -7.60
C ALA A 371 28.43 2.43 -7.16
N GLU A 372 27.57 1.56 -7.69
CA GLU A 372 26.15 1.49 -7.34
C GLU A 372 25.95 1.03 -5.90
N GLU A 373 26.76 0.07 -5.43
CA GLU A 373 26.74 -0.34 -4.03
C GLU A 373 27.22 0.78 -3.12
N VAL A 374 28.29 1.49 -3.47
CA VAL A 374 28.78 2.65 -2.69
C VAL A 374 27.73 3.75 -2.62
N GLN A 375 27.07 4.06 -3.74
CA GLN A 375 25.99 5.04 -3.81
C GLN A 375 24.78 4.59 -2.98
N ALA A 376 24.38 3.33 -3.08
CA ALA A 376 23.31 2.76 -2.24
C ALA A 376 23.67 2.89 -0.76
N ARG A 377 24.91 2.59 -0.35
CA ARG A 377 25.40 2.71 1.03
C ARG A 377 25.41 4.15 1.55
N TYR A 378 25.70 5.14 0.70
CA TYR A 378 25.58 6.56 1.03
C TYR A 378 24.12 6.96 1.30
N LEU A 379 23.19 6.46 0.48
CA LEU A 379 21.74 6.73 0.59
C LEU A 379 21.04 5.95 1.71
N ASP A 380 21.56 4.76 2.07
CA ASP A 380 20.99 3.81 3.06
C ASP A 380 21.04 4.32 4.51
N GLY A 381 21.65 5.47 4.77
CA GLY A 381 21.73 6.08 6.10
C GLY A 381 20.41 6.59 6.72
N LYS A 382 19.25 6.37 6.10
CA LYS A 382 17.98 6.97 6.55
C LYS A 382 16.85 6.00 6.91
N CYS A 383 16.98 4.71 6.61
CA CYS A 383 15.97 3.71 6.95
C CYS A 383 16.58 2.67 7.91
N GLY A 384 15.92 2.46 9.05
CA GLY A 384 16.47 1.83 10.26
C GLY A 384 16.18 2.61 11.56
N GLN A 385 15.51 3.76 11.45
CA GLN A 385 15.20 4.66 12.56
C GLN A 385 14.18 4.05 13.52
N GLN A 386 14.54 4.02 14.81
CA GLN A 386 13.64 3.71 15.92
C GLN A 386 12.85 4.98 16.28
N VAL A 387 11.54 4.97 16.04
CA VAL A 387 10.74 6.20 16.18
C VAL A 387 10.15 6.33 17.58
N SER A 388 10.51 7.40 18.30
CA SER A 388 9.86 7.77 19.56
C SER A 388 9.28 9.20 19.47
N ARG A 389 7.94 9.27 19.57
CA ARG A 389 7.07 10.46 19.66
C ARG A 389 7.36 11.61 18.66
N ASN A 390 6.56 11.58 17.59
CA ASN A 390 6.32 12.60 16.56
C ASN A 390 7.51 12.90 15.64
N MET A 391 7.58 12.19 14.52
CA MET A 391 8.45 12.56 13.41
C MET A 391 7.65 13.31 12.35
N VAL A 392 8.06 14.55 12.12
CA VAL A 392 7.87 15.23 10.84
C VAL A 392 9.19 15.05 10.11
N LEU A 393 9.19 14.39 8.95
CA LEU A 393 10.38 14.23 8.12
C LEU A 393 10.72 15.61 7.53
N ASN A 394 11.55 16.41 8.21
CA ASN A 394 12.09 17.67 7.69
C ASN A 394 13.62 17.56 7.67
N ASP A 395 14.20 17.38 6.50
CA ASP A 395 15.65 17.23 6.32
C ASP A 395 16.29 18.56 5.91
N THR A 396 16.56 19.44 6.88
CA THR A 396 17.07 20.80 6.62
C THR A 396 18.60 20.92 6.60
N ASN A 397 19.38 19.88 6.87
CA ASN A 397 20.79 20.07 7.25
C ASN A 397 21.86 19.59 6.25
N VAL A 398 21.55 18.69 5.31
CA VAL A 398 22.53 18.22 4.30
C VAL A 398 22.46 19.06 3.01
N TRP A 399 21.27 19.53 2.63
CA TRP A 399 21.03 20.24 1.38
C TRP A 399 21.22 21.76 1.44
N GLN A 400 21.25 22.37 2.64
CA GLN A 400 21.68 23.76 2.81
C GLN A 400 23.11 24.02 2.29
N ALA A 401 23.94 22.99 2.12
CA ALA A 401 25.27 23.14 1.53
C ALA A 401 25.26 23.08 -0.01
N HIS A 402 24.39 22.27 -0.61
CA HIS A 402 24.25 22.14 -2.08
C HIS A 402 23.38 23.24 -2.70
N GLU A 403 22.30 23.66 -2.03
CA GLU A 403 21.52 24.86 -2.41
C GLU A 403 22.34 26.15 -2.28
N LYS A 404 23.35 26.20 -1.39
CA LYS A 404 24.24 27.36 -1.29
C LYS A 404 25.35 27.39 -2.34
N ASN A 405 25.41 26.43 -3.27
CA ASN A 405 26.37 26.42 -4.37
C ASN A 405 25.75 26.79 -5.73
N ASN A 406 24.44 27.05 -5.80
CA ASN A 406 23.83 27.70 -6.97
C ASN A 406 24.00 29.24 -6.88
N ILE A 407 23.97 29.91 -8.03
CA ILE A 407 24.06 31.37 -8.14
C ILE A 407 22.68 32.04 -8.04
N LEU A 408 21.61 31.26 -8.21
CA LEU A 408 20.22 31.62 -7.99
C LEU A 408 19.45 30.39 -7.52
N TYR A 409 18.65 30.55 -6.47
CA TYR A 409 17.60 29.59 -6.11
C TYR A 409 16.34 30.32 -5.67
N LEU A 410 15.25 30.11 -6.42
CA LEU A 410 13.93 30.62 -6.10
C LEU A 410 13.01 29.43 -5.74
N PRO A 411 12.77 29.16 -4.44
CA PRO A 411 11.83 28.13 -4.00
C PRO A 411 10.37 28.54 -4.19
N LEU A 412 10.09 29.84 -4.45
CA LEU A 412 8.75 30.37 -4.74
C LEU A 412 7.68 30.15 -3.64
N ASP A 413 8.13 29.80 -2.44
CA ASP A 413 7.31 29.38 -1.30
C ASP A 413 6.46 30.45 -0.61
N THR A 414 6.68 31.71 -0.95
CA THR A 414 6.09 32.84 -0.23
C THR A 414 5.07 33.56 -1.07
N ASN A 415 3.90 33.89 -0.51
CA ASN A 415 2.90 34.71 -1.20
C ASN A 415 3.27 36.21 -1.11
N THR A 416 4.38 36.59 -1.74
CA THR A 416 4.90 37.95 -1.77
C THR A 416 5.31 38.34 -3.18
N VAL A 417 5.29 39.64 -3.49
CA VAL A 417 5.72 40.13 -4.82
C VAL A 417 7.22 39.89 -5.03
N THR A 418 8.02 39.96 -3.97
CA THR A 418 9.44 39.60 -4.02
C THR A 418 9.62 38.18 -3.54
N GLN A 419 10.29 37.37 -4.34
CA GLN A 419 10.71 36.00 -4.04
C GLN A 419 12.18 36.01 -3.69
N GLN A 420 12.50 35.58 -2.47
CA GLN A 420 13.85 35.64 -1.96
C GLN A 420 14.74 34.61 -2.68
N ASP A 421 15.91 35.05 -3.12
CA ASP A 421 16.99 34.18 -3.58
C ASP A 421 17.61 33.46 -2.38
N TRP A 422 17.55 32.13 -2.40
CA TRP A 422 18.12 31.23 -1.39
C TRP A 422 19.47 30.65 -1.84
N GLY A 423 19.97 31.10 -2.99
CA GLY A 423 21.25 30.69 -3.51
C GLY A 423 22.43 31.27 -2.75
N ARG A 424 23.64 31.00 -3.25
CA ARG A 424 24.91 31.34 -2.59
C ARG A 424 25.00 32.80 -2.13
N TYR A 425 24.45 33.72 -2.91
CA TYR A 425 24.64 35.16 -2.74
C TYR A 425 23.48 35.88 -2.05
N TRP A 426 22.31 35.25 -1.91
CA TRP A 426 21.10 35.82 -1.27
C TRP A 426 20.71 37.20 -1.81
N LYS A 427 20.95 37.45 -3.10
CA LYS A 427 20.90 38.79 -3.70
C LYS A 427 20.01 38.85 -4.92
N ASN A 428 19.90 37.75 -5.65
CA ASN A 428 19.30 37.69 -6.97
C ASN A 428 17.79 37.44 -6.89
N ASN A 429 17.11 38.21 -6.03
CA ASN A 429 15.69 38.00 -5.74
C ASN A 429 14.84 38.10 -7.02
N GLY A 430 13.84 37.22 -7.12
CA GLY A 430 12.81 37.28 -8.14
C GLY A 430 11.73 38.31 -7.78
N THR A 431 11.13 38.94 -8.79
CA THR A 431 9.96 39.80 -8.65
C THR A 431 8.83 39.21 -9.49
N ILE A 432 7.71 38.92 -8.85
CA ILE A 432 6.48 38.48 -9.50
C ILE A 432 5.90 39.66 -10.30
N MET A 433 5.72 39.47 -11.60
CA MET A 433 5.21 40.49 -12.51
C MET A 433 3.76 40.21 -12.88
N ASN A 434 3.00 41.27 -13.13
CA ASN A 434 1.63 41.26 -13.68
C ASN A 434 0.55 40.50 -12.90
N GLY A 435 0.86 40.03 -11.69
CA GLY A 435 -0.14 39.44 -10.79
C GLY A 435 -0.25 37.93 -10.88
N ALA A 436 0.82 37.24 -11.32
CA ALA A 436 0.90 35.78 -11.30
C ALA A 436 0.35 35.17 -10.00
N THR A 437 -0.42 34.11 -10.14
CA THR A 437 -1.27 33.60 -9.06
C THR A 437 -0.49 32.66 -8.14
N TYR A 438 -0.42 32.96 -6.85
CA TYR A 438 0.16 32.06 -5.85
C TYR A 438 -0.74 30.83 -5.62
N ARG A 439 -0.13 29.65 -5.59
CA ARG A 439 -0.77 28.35 -5.36
C ARG A 439 -0.12 27.64 -4.17
N THR A 440 -0.81 26.63 -3.64
CA THR A 440 -0.34 25.80 -2.51
C THR A 440 -0.27 24.30 -2.83
N ASP A 441 -0.62 23.90 -4.05
CA ASP A 441 -0.52 22.54 -4.56
C ASP A 441 0.74 22.35 -5.41
N CYS A 442 1.87 22.61 -4.77
CA CYS A 442 3.18 22.80 -5.39
C CYS A 442 4.03 21.54 -5.27
N ILE A 443 5.13 21.47 -6.02
CA ILE A 443 5.98 20.27 -5.99
C ILE A 443 6.79 20.22 -4.70
N ALA A 444 7.19 21.38 -4.18
CA ALA A 444 7.92 21.51 -2.93
C ALA A 444 7.41 22.70 -2.09
N GLY A 445 7.89 22.73 -0.84
CA GLY A 445 7.60 23.78 0.12
C GLY A 445 6.12 24.11 0.38
N ASN A 446 5.83 25.39 0.63
CA ASN A 446 4.52 25.91 1.03
C ASN A 446 3.75 26.59 -0.11
N GLY A 447 4.38 26.87 -1.25
CA GLY A 447 3.70 27.47 -2.39
C GLY A 447 4.55 27.68 -3.63
N CYS A 448 3.90 28.13 -4.68
CA CYS A 448 4.45 28.25 -6.04
C CYS A 448 3.59 29.23 -6.86
N TYR A 449 3.97 29.51 -8.11
CA TYR A 449 3.28 30.50 -8.93
C TYR A 449 2.74 29.93 -10.24
N TYR A 450 1.49 30.24 -10.54
CA TYR A 450 0.87 30.00 -11.83
C TYR A 450 1.06 31.21 -12.75
N LEU A 451 1.68 30.95 -13.91
CA LEU A 451 1.84 31.89 -15.01
C LEU A 451 0.77 31.59 -16.06
N ASP A 452 -0.02 32.59 -16.42
CA ASP A 452 -1.25 32.43 -17.21
C ASP A 452 -1.05 32.33 -18.74
N GLY A 453 0.18 32.41 -19.23
CA GLY A 453 0.50 32.43 -20.65
C GLY A 453 0.09 33.70 -21.40
N SER A 454 -0.36 34.75 -20.71
CA SER A 454 -0.84 36.01 -21.31
C SER A 454 0.11 37.18 -21.06
N ASN A 455 0.61 37.35 -19.85
CA ASN A 455 1.65 38.35 -19.55
C ASN A 455 2.46 38.08 -18.27
N ASP A 456 2.15 37.03 -17.51
CA ASP A 456 2.83 36.72 -16.26
C ASP A 456 4.25 36.21 -16.45
N TYR A 457 5.15 36.64 -15.57
CA TYR A 457 6.54 36.16 -15.51
C TYR A 457 7.19 36.50 -14.16
N ILE A 458 8.33 35.89 -13.89
CA ILE A 458 9.18 36.24 -12.74
C ILE A 458 10.45 36.89 -13.27
N ASN A 459 10.72 38.10 -12.80
CA ASN A 459 11.89 38.89 -13.21
C ASN A 459 12.99 38.81 -12.16
N VAL A 460 14.20 38.47 -12.57
CA VAL A 460 15.40 38.53 -11.73
C VAL A 460 16.32 39.61 -12.31
N SER A 461 16.47 40.70 -11.56
CA SER A 461 17.24 41.87 -11.99
C SER A 461 18.69 41.50 -12.32
N SER A 462 19.32 42.24 -13.23
CA SER A 462 20.69 41.96 -13.62
C SER A 462 21.67 42.18 -12.47
N ASP A 463 22.60 41.24 -12.33
CA ASP A 463 23.68 41.28 -11.36
C ASP A 463 24.93 40.62 -11.93
N SER A 464 26.12 41.10 -11.54
CA SER A 464 27.40 40.52 -11.95
C SER A 464 27.58 39.06 -11.52
N THR A 465 26.91 38.61 -10.46
CA THR A 465 26.93 37.21 -10.00
C THR A 465 26.12 36.28 -10.91
N LEU A 466 25.28 36.84 -11.78
CA LEU A 466 24.50 36.14 -12.80
C LEU A 466 25.07 36.34 -14.21
N SER A 467 26.33 36.79 -14.32
CA SER A 467 27.02 36.94 -15.59
C SER A 467 27.48 35.59 -16.13
N LEU A 468 27.37 35.40 -17.45
CA LEU A 468 27.87 34.23 -18.19
C LEU A 468 29.00 34.74 -19.10
N ASP A 469 30.23 34.26 -18.92
CA ASP A 469 31.37 34.57 -19.80
C ASP A 469 31.60 33.47 -20.84
N SER A 470 32.41 33.76 -21.87
CA SER A 470 32.63 32.87 -23.02
C SER A 470 33.42 31.58 -22.71
N GLN A 471 33.79 31.33 -21.45
CA GLN A 471 34.34 30.05 -20.97
C GLN A 471 33.51 29.44 -19.84
N SER A 472 32.35 30.03 -19.53
CA SER A 472 31.51 29.63 -18.41
C SER A 472 30.80 28.32 -18.68
N GLU A 473 30.86 27.44 -17.69
CA GLU A 473 29.95 26.31 -17.58
C GLU A 473 28.66 26.79 -16.89
N MET A 474 27.51 26.15 -17.16
CA MET A 474 26.27 26.48 -16.46
C MET A 474 25.31 25.31 -16.35
N THR A 475 24.38 25.41 -15.41
CA THR A 475 23.21 24.52 -15.32
C THR A 475 21.99 25.33 -14.98
N ALA A 476 20.86 25.05 -15.61
CA ALA A 476 19.56 25.56 -15.20
C ALA A 476 18.62 24.40 -14.88
N ILE A 477 17.84 24.53 -13.80
CA ILE A 477 16.83 23.57 -13.36
C ILE A 477 15.55 24.33 -13.07
N ILE A 478 14.41 23.78 -13.49
CA ILE A 478 13.09 24.30 -13.15
C ILE A 478 12.08 23.16 -13.05
N TRP A 479 11.20 23.23 -12.05
CA TRP A 479 10.02 22.39 -11.99
C TRP A 479 8.82 23.13 -12.60
N VAL A 480 8.13 22.46 -13.52
CA VAL A 480 6.92 23.03 -14.13
C VAL A 480 5.81 21.99 -14.21
N ASN A 481 4.58 22.44 -13.98
CA ASN A 481 3.36 21.72 -14.31
C ASN A 481 2.66 22.49 -15.44
N ILE A 482 2.84 21.97 -16.66
CA ILE A 482 2.42 22.64 -17.88
C ILE A 482 0.91 22.54 -18.02
N THR A 483 0.24 23.69 -18.12
CA THR A 483 -1.22 23.74 -18.34
C THR A 483 -1.55 23.64 -19.83
N SER A 484 -0.78 24.33 -20.67
CA SER A 484 -0.88 24.21 -22.12
C SER A 484 0.39 24.71 -22.81
N LEU A 485 0.77 24.11 -23.94
CA LEU A 485 1.77 24.65 -24.84
C LEU A 485 1.10 25.31 -26.05
N SER A 486 1.67 26.41 -26.55
CA SER A 486 1.22 27.03 -27.80
C SER A 486 1.50 26.13 -28.99
N SER A 487 0.48 25.83 -29.81
CA SER A 487 0.61 24.98 -31.00
C SER A 487 1.37 25.64 -32.17
N SER A 488 1.66 26.94 -32.08
CA SER A 488 2.28 27.74 -33.16
C SER A 488 3.50 28.55 -32.72
N SER A 489 3.93 28.43 -31.46
CA SER A 489 5.04 29.22 -30.89
C SER A 489 5.76 28.47 -29.79
N TYR A 490 6.80 29.08 -29.24
CA TYR A 490 7.57 28.54 -28.12
C TYR A 490 7.01 29.10 -26.79
N SER A 491 7.15 28.34 -25.71
CA SER A 491 6.88 28.75 -24.33
C SER A 491 8.21 28.85 -23.60
N THR A 492 8.58 30.04 -23.13
CA THR A 492 9.91 30.26 -22.54
C THR A 492 9.97 29.79 -21.09
N LEU A 493 10.92 28.91 -20.75
CA LEU A 493 11.20 28.54 -19.37
C LEU A 493 12.07 29.61 -18.71
N ILE A 494 13.26 29.87 -19.25
CA ILE A 494 14.22 30.85 -18.74
C ILE A 494 14.87 31.60 -19.91
N ALA A 495 14.98 32.91 -19.84
CA ALA A 495 15.70 33.73 -20.81
C ALA A 495 16.60 34.80 -20.16
N LYS A 496 17.68 35.19 -20.85
CA LYS A 496 18.59 36.29 -20.51
C LYS A 496 19.01 37.03 -21.79
N GLY A 497 19.11 38.36 -21.76
CA GLY A 497 19.68 39.17 -22.86
C GLY A 497 18.68 40.08 -23.57
N ALA A 498 19.11 41.21 -24.16
CA ALA A 498 18.26 42.20 -24.82
C ALA A 498 17.40 41.55 -25.92
N GLY A 499 16.08 41.67 -25.78
CA GLY A 499 15.08 40.92 -26.54
C GLY A 499 15.10 41.01 -28.06
N ASP A 500 15.86 41.96 -28.62
CA ASP A 500 16.13 42.08 -30.05
C ASP A 500 17.60 42.44 -30.24
N PHE A 501 18.40 41.46 -30.67
CA PHE A 501 19.78 41.54 -31.20
C PHE A 501 20.78 42.54 -30.54
N PRO A 502 21.95 42.07 -30.07
CA PRO A 502 22.69 40.98 -30.71
C PRO A 502 23.08 39.80 -29.79
N SER A 503 22.61 39.72 -28.54
CA SER A 503 23.01 38.65 -27.60
C SER A 503 21.90 38.24 -26.64
N PHE A 504 21.32 37.04 -26.82
CA PHE A 504 20.37 36.45 -25.87
C PHE A 504 20.58 34.95 -25.69
N LEU A 505 20.30 34.46 -24.49
CA LEU A 505 20.11 33.06 -24.11
C LEU A 505 18.64 32.83 -23.92
N ARG A 506 18.10 31.79 -24.54
CA ARG A 506 16.71 31.43 -24.34
C ARG A 506 16.53 29.94 -24.28
N TRP A 507 15.96 29.47 -23.18
CA TRP A 507 15.53 28.10 -22.97
C TRP A 507 14.02 28.02 -23.05
N SER A 508 13.52 27.24 -23.99
CA SER A 508 12.09 27.20 -24.33
C SER A 508 11.59 25.80 -24.66
N LEU A 509 10.28 25.62 -24.53
CA LEU A 509 9.53 24.45 -24.95
C LEU A 509 8.72 24.78 -26.21
N GLY A 510 8.75 23.94 -27.23
CA GLY A 510 7.95 24.13 -28.45
C GLY A 510 7.21 22.86 -28.86
N THR A 511 6.16 23.00 -29.67
CA THR A 511 5.47 21.88 -30.34
C THR A 511 5.57 21.97 -31.87
N SER A 512 6.34 22.93 -32.42
CA SER A 512 6.49 23.10 -33.86
C SER A 512 7.30 21.94 -34.46
N GLY A 513 6.80 21.34 -35.55
CA GLY A 513 7.50 20.28 -36.30
C GLY A 513 6.73 18.96 -36.45
N GLY A 514 5.55 18.82 -35.81
CA GLY A 514 4.70 17.64 -35.94
C GLY A 514 5.20 16.39 -35.21
N GLN A 515 6.20 16.52 -34.31
CA GLN A 515 6.88 15.40 -33.63
C GLN A 515 6.88 15.51 -32.09
N GLY A 516 5.95 16.25 -31.49
CA GLY A 516 5.81 16.36 -30.02
C GLY A 516 6.49 17.58 -29.40
N SER A 517 6.53 17.62 -28.06
CA SER A 517 7.19 18.68 -27.29
C SER A 517 8.72 18.58 -27.44
N HIS A 518 9.41 19.69 -27.56
CA HIS A 518 10.87 19.72 -27.53
C HIS A 518 11.43 20.83 -26.65
N ILE A 519 12.58 20.55 -26.02
CA ILE A 519 13.41 21.56 -25.39
C ILE A 519 14.30 22.18 -26.46
N ARG A 520 14.33 23.51 -26.49
CA ARG A 520 15.26 24.28 -27.32
C ARG A 520 16.07 25.27 -26.50
N LEU A 521 17.38 25.25 -26.69
CA LEU A 521 18.29 26.31 -26.27
C LEU A 521 18.67 27.17 -27.49
N HIS A 522 18.48 28.49 -27.39
CA HIS A 522 18.89 29.46 -28.41
C HIS A 522 20.03 30.35 -27.89
N THR A 523 21.06 30.56 -28.71
CA THR A 523 22.12 31.56 -28.44
C THR A 523 22.59 32.30 -29.70
N THR A 524 23.19 33.48 -29.52
CA THR A 524 23.86 34.25 -30.59
C THR A 524 25.04 35.07 -30.00
N ASP A 525 26.16 35.11 -30.72
CA ASP A 525 27.43 35.80 -30.37
C ASP A 525 27.39 37.32 -30.67
N GLY A 526 26.53 37.73 -31.58
CA GLY A 526 26.36 39.12 -31.95
C GLY A 526 27.37 39.73 -32.92
N MET A 527 28.35 38.97 -33.44
CA MET A 527 29.31 39.50 -34.44
C MET A 527 29.09 39.05 -35.89
N ILE A 528 28.23 38.08 -36.20
CA ILE A 528 28.00 37.64 -37.60
C ILE A 528 26.56 37.15 -37.81
N PHE A 529 25.91 37.65 -38.86
CA PHE A 529 24.47 37.55 -39.16
C PHE A 529 23.92 36.15 -39.52
N GLU A 530 24.63 35.02 -39.34
CA GLU A 530 24.19 33.72 -39.88
C GLU A 530 24.50 32.46 -39.02
N GLY A 531 24.64 32.56 -37.70
CA GLY A 531 24.80 31.38 -36.83
C GLY A 531 23.68 31.25 -35.82
N TRP A 532 22.60 30.55 -36.16
CA TRP A 532 21.57 30.13 -35.19
C TRP A 532 21.90 28.70 -34.78
N GLU A 533 22.13 28.47 -33.48
CA GLU A 533 22.27 27.12 -32.95
C GLU A 533 21.07 26.80 -32.06
N SER A 534 20.33 25.77 -32.48
CA SER A 534 19.21 25.21 -31.75
C SER A 534 19.44 23.71 -31.59
N ILE A 535 19.37 23.23 -30.36
CA ILE A 535 19.35 21.81 -30.06
C ILE A 535 17.91 21.46 -29.73
N ASP A 536 17.29 20.65 -30.57
CA ASP A 536 15.91 20.18 -30.38
C ASP A 536 15.94 18.75 -29.84
N THR A 537 15.45 18.58 -28.62
CA THR A 537 15.28 17.24 -28.01
C THR A 537 13.81 16.94 -27.85
N TYR A 538 13.31 15.95 -28.58
CA TYR A 538 11.89 15.57 -28.60
C TYR A 538 11.56 14.56 -27.51
N PHE A 539 10.48 14.78 -26.78
CA PHE A 539 9.95 13.84 -25.78
C PHE A 539 8.47 14.13 -25.50
N ASP A 540 7.73 13.09 -25.09
CA ASP A 540 6.36 13.25 -24.61
C ASP A 540 6.36 13.88 -23.22
N THR A 541 5.53 14.90 -23.04
CA THR A 541 5.34 15.54 -21.74
C THR A 541 4.00 15.11 -21.14
N PRO A 542 3.97 14.12 -20.24
CA PRO A 542 2.73 13.75 -19.58
C PRO A 542 2.20 14.89 -18.70
N PRO A 543 0.90 14.87 -18.33
CA PRO A 543 0.36 15.85 -17.40
C PRO A 543 0.95 15.65 -16.00
N GLY A 544 1.31 16.74 -15.34
CA GLY A 544 1.85 16.73 -13.98
C GLY A 544 3.07 17.61 -13.80
N TRP A 545 3.67 17.53 -12.61
CA TRP A 545 4.93 18.19 -12.29
C TRP A 545 6.10 17.43 -12.88
N HIS A 546 6.93 18.15 -13.65
CA HIS A 546 8.13 17.60 -14.28
C HIS A 546 9.33 18.52 -14.05
N MET A 547 10.50 17.92 -13.91
CA MET A 547 11.77 18.64 -13.78
C MET A 547 12.45 18.73 -15.14
N TYR A 548 12.73 19.96 -15.56
CA TYR A 548 13.51 20.25 -16.74
C TYR A 548 14.89 20.71 -16.30
N ALA A 549 15.93 20.23 -16.96
CA ALA A 549 17.27 20.76 -16.75
C ALA A 549 18.10 20.76 -18.02
N PHE A 550 19.07 21.67 -18.10
CA PHE A 550 20.17 21.57 -19.05
C PHE A 550 21.49 21.92 -18.40
N THR A 551 22.57 21.34 -18.90
CA THR A 551 23.95 21.67 -18.51
C THR A 551 24.70 22.11 -19.76
N PHE A 552 25.54 23.14 -19.64
CA PHE A 552 26.48 23.55 -20.67
C PHE A 552 27.90 23.52 -20.10
N ASN A 553 28.83 22.90 -20.82
CA ASN A 553 30.24 22.91 -20.49
C ASN A 553 31.03 23.72 -21.53
N GLY A 554 31.50 24.90 -21.13
CA GLY A 554 32.25 25.82 -22.00
C GLY A 554 33.63 25.32 -22.43
N ASN A 555 34.20 24.30 -21.77
CA ASN A 555 35.52 23.76 -22.12
C ASN A 555 35.48 22.87 -23.36
N ASN A 556 34.39 22.12 -23.55
CA ASN A 556 34.19 21.21 -24.69
C ASN A 556 32.97 21.58 -25.55
N LEU A 557 32.32 22.71 -25.25
CA LEU A 557 31.13 23.22 -25.93
C LEU A 557 29.96 22.23 -25.92
N GLU A 558 29.86 21.39 -24.88
CA GLU A 558 28.85 20.35 -24.76
C GLU A 558 27.60 20.85 -24.04
N ILE A 559 26.42 20.52 -24.58
CA ILE A 559 25.12 20.72 -23.91
C ILE A 559 24.49 19.35 -23.65
N LYS A 560 23.93 19.18 -22.45
CA LYS A 560 23.08 18.05 -22.11
C LYS A 560 21.73 18.52 -21.63
N THR A 561 20.66 17.88 -22.06
CA THR A 561 19.29 18.15 -21.63
C THR A 561 18.71 16.96 -20.89
N TYR A 562 18.02 17.25 -19.80
CA TYR A 562 17.42 16.25 -18.93
C TYR A 562 15.93 16.51 -18.75
N PHE A 563 15.16 15.43 -18.71
CA PHE A 563 13.74 15.42 -18.36
C PHE A 563 13.54 14.40 -17.25
N ASP A 564 13.02 14.84 -16.09
CA ASP A 564 12.86 14.03 -14.89
C ASP A 564 14.15 13.29 -14.48
N ALA A 565 15.27 14.02 -14.55
CA ALA A 565 16.64 13.55 -14.35
C ALA A 565 17.18 12.51 -15.34
N GLU A 566 16.40 12.08 -16.33
CA GLU A 566 16.88 11.24 -17.41
C GLU A 566 17.58 12.09 -18.48
N LEU A 567 18.81 11.72 -18.86
CA LEU A 567 19.52 12.36 -19.96
C LEU A 567 18.80 12.08 -21.29
N LYS A 568 18.25 13.12 -21.92
CA LYS A 568 17.51 12.98 -23.19
C LYS A 568 18.39 13.23 -24.41
N ALA A 569 19.36 14.14 -24.32
CA ALA A 569 20.28 14.41 -25.42
C ALA A 569 21.63 14.93 -24.92
N THR A 570 22.66 14.70 -25.72
CA THR A 570 23.97 15.34 -25.63
C THR A 570 24.31 15.89 -27.01
N ASP A 571 24.68 17.16 -27.07
CA ASP A 571 25.02 17.83 -28.33
C ASP A 571 26.22 18.78 -28.12
N SER A 572 26.78 19.30 -29.20
CA SER A 572 27.91 20.24 -29.18
C SER A 572 27.57 21.50 -29.97
N VAL A 573 27.87 22.66 -29.40
CA VAL A 573 27.70 23.96 -30.07
C VAL A 573 28.99 24.38 -30.78
N ALA A 574 28.90 25.04 -31.93
CA ALA A 574 30.09 25.42 -32.69
C ALA A 574 30.80 26.66 -32.11
N LEU A 575 30.12 27.40 -31.22
CA LEU A 575 30.64 28.58 -30.52
C LEU A 575 30.22 28.57 -29.03
N PRO A 576 31.00 29.20 -28.12
CA PRO A 576 30.61 29.31 -26.71
C PRO A 576 29.27 30.05 -26.53
N LEU A 577 28.44 29.57 -25.60
CA LEU A 577 27.18 30.19 -25.24
C LEU A 577 27.46 31.53 -24.54
N LEU A 578 27.39 32.61 -25.31
CA LEU A 578 27.28 34.01 -24.88
C LEU A 578 28.56 34.76 -24.53
N ARG A 579 28.44 36.06 -24.75
CA ARG A 579 29.27 37.13 -24.20
C ARG A 579 28.46 37.79 -23.07
N ASP A 580 29.13 38.09 -21.96
CA ASP A 580 28.57 38.76 -20.77
C ASP A 580 27.53 39.84 -21.14
N SER A 581 26.28 39.66 -20.68
CA SER A 581 25.20 40.65 -20.83
C SER A 581 24.78 41.19 -19.47
N SER A 582 24.68 42.52 -19.40
CA SER A 582 24.14 43.26 -18.24
C SER A 582 22.62 43.17 -18.12
N ASP A 583 21.99 42.24 -18.84
CA ASP A 583 20.54 42.09 -18.94
C ASP A 583 19.99 41.13 -17.88
N GLU A 584 18.73 41.35 -17.53
CA GLU A 584 17.95 40.57 -16.56
C GLU A 584 17.68 39.12 -17.00
N TYR A 585 17.35 38.27 -16.03
CA TYR A 585 16.77 36.95 -16.27
C TYR A 585 15.25 37.01 -16.14
N ASN A 586 14.56 36.34 -17.05
CA ASN A 586 13.10 36.19 -17.01
C ASN A 586 12.74 34.70 -16.96
N ILE A 587 11.89 34.32 -16.01
CA ILE A 587 11.28 33.00 -15.90
C ILE A 587 9.86 33.11 -16.46
N GLY A 588 9.53 32.27 -17.44
CA GLY A 588 8.20 32.23 -18.06
C GLY A 588 7.98 33.16 -19.26
N ARG A 589 9.00 33.91 -19.69
CA ARG A 589 8.89 34.88 -20.80
C ARG A 589 10.22 35.13 -21.50
N GLN A 590 10.19 35.41 -22.81
CA GLN A 590 11.34 35.94 -23.54
C GLN A 590 11.60 37.41 -23.18
N THR A 591 12.87 37.76 -22.96
CA THR A 591 13.29 39.17 -22.81
C THR A 591 12.84 40.00 -24.03
N GLY A 592 12.28 41.19 -23.81
CA GLY A 592 11.71 42.04 -24.89
C GLY A 592 10.21 41.89 -25.14
N GLY A 593 9.59 40.73 -24.84
CA GLY A 593 8.15 40.50 -25.03
C GLY A 593 7.83 39.36 -26.00
N GLY A 594 6.97 38.43 -25.58
CA GLY A 594 6.56 37.26 -26.36
C GLY A 594 6.86 35.93 -25.68
N ASP A 595 6.35 34.85 -26.28
CA ASP A 595 6.59 33.44 -25.94
C ASP A 595 6.47 33.12 -24.44
N LEU A 596 5.25 33.30 -23.96
CA LEU A 596 4.84 33.23 -22.56
C LEU A 596 4.52 31.80 -22.14
N LEU A 597 4.87 31.48 -20.90
CA LEU A 597 4.64 30.18 -20.31
C LEU A 597 3.25 30.12 -19.66
N ASN A 598 2.43 29.15 -20.06
CA ASN A 598 1.20 28.77 -19.35
C ASN A 598 1.44 27.53 -18.49
N ALA A 599 1.95 27.73 -17.28
CA ALA A 599 2.33 26.66 -16.37
C ALA A 599 2.35 27.12 -14.92
N VAL A 600 2.23 26.17 -13.99
CA VAL A 600 2.66 26.38 -12.60
C VAL A 600 4.16 26.13 -12.53
N VAL A 601 4.92 27.04 -11.94
CA VAL A 601 6.38 26.97 -11.84
C VAL A 601 6.82 26.95 -10.39
N ASP A 602 7.88 26.18 -10.11
CA ASP A 602 8.42 25.97 -8.77
C ASP A 602 9.92 25.65 -8.86
N GLU A 603 10.65 25.76 -7.74
CA GLU A 603 12.01 25.26 -7.58
C GLU A 603 13.00 25.67 -8.72
N VAL A 604 13.15 26.97 -8.98
CA VAL A 604 14.02 27.49 -10.06
C VAL A 604 15.46 27.63 -9.57
N MET A 605 16.42 26.99 -10.24
CA MET A 605 17.84 27.04 -9.87
C MET A 605 18.76 27.35 -11.06
N LEU A 606 19.81 28.14 -10.82
CA LEU A 606 20.89 28.39 -11.77
C LEU A 606 22.27 28.12 -11.14
N TYR A 607 23.16 27.46 -11.87
CA TYR A 607 24.54 27.21 -11.49
C TYR A 607 25.49 27.83 -12.52
N ASN A 608 26.63 28.32 -12.05
CA ASN A 608 27.77 28.73 -12.89
C ASN A 608 28.76 27.57 -13.13
N ARG A 609 28.24 26.34 -13.17
CA ARG A 609 28.97 25.12 -13.51
C ARG A 609 28.07 24.10 -14.20
N ALA A 610 28.66 23.18 -14.95
CA ALA A 610 27.95 22.04 -15.50
C ALA A 610 27.78 21.00 -14.39
N LEU A 611 26.54 20.71 -14.00
CA LEU A 611 26.26 19.60 -13.08
C LEU A 611 26.46 18.27 -13.79
N SER A 612 26.93 17.27 -13.06
CA SER A 612 26.93 15.88 -13.53
C SER A 612 25.50 15.34 -13.61
N ALA A 613 25.29 14.29 -14.41
CA ALA A 613 23.99 13.60 -14.47
C ALA A 613 23.52 13.11 -13.09
N GLU A 614 24.46 12.74 -12.22
CA GLU A 614 24.16 12.31 -10.86
C GLU A 614 23.68 13.48 -9.98
N GLU A 615 24.31 14.65 -10.08
CA GLU A 615 23.84 15.85 -9.37
C GLU A 615 22.45 16.28 -9.86
N ILE A 616 22.17 16.18 -11.17
CA ILE A 616 20.82 16.41 -11.72
C ILE A 616 19.81 15.42 -11.13
N LYS A 617 20.19 14.14 -11.03
CA LYS A 617 19.36 13.09 -10.41
C LYS A 617 19.08 13.35 -8.93
N GLN A 618 20.06 13.88 -8.20
CA GLN A 618 19.89 14.27 -6.81
C GLN A 618 18.90 15.43 -6.65
N HIS A 619 18.96 16.45 -7.53
CA HIS A 619 17.97 17.53 -7.56
C HIS A 619 16.54 17.01 -7.75
N TYR A 620 16.36 16.08 -8.68
CA TYR A 620 15.06 15.47 -8.95
C TYR A 620 14.51 14.71 -7.73
N TYR A 621 15.29 13.79 -7.15
CA TYR A 621 14.82 12.99 -6.03
C TYR A 621 14.71 13.75 -4.71
N HIS A 622 15.50 14.82 -4.51
CA HIS A 622 15.37 15.68 -3.34
C HIS A 622 14.02 16.41 -3.35
N THR A 623 13.68 17.02 -4.49
CA THR A 623 12.40 17.71 -4.67
C THR A 623 11.22 16.74 -4.45
N LEU A 624 11.39 15.48 -4.85
CA LEU A 624 10.41 14.41 -4.64
C LEU A 624 10.41 13.75 -3.25
N LYS A 625 11.33 14.11 -2.35
CA LYS A 625 11.36 13.65 -0.94
C LYS A 625 11.28 12.10 -0.79
N ILE A 626 12.17 11.38 -1.48
CA ILE A 626 12.19 9.90 -1.53
C ILE A 626 13.07 9.29 -0.42
N LEU A 627 12.50 8.34 0.33
CA LEU A 627 13.17 7.44 1.27
C LEU A 627 13.30 6.05 0.63
N ASN A 628 14.51 5.50 0.56
CA ASN A 628 14.73 4.14 0.02
C ASN A 628 15.18 3.20 1.16
N SER A 629 14.63 1.98 1.20
CA SER A 629 15.07 0.91 2.10
C SER A 629 15.15 -0.43 1.38
N SER A 630 16.19 -1.21 1.64
CA SER A 630 16.23 -2.62 1.23
C SER A 630 15.52 -3.54 2.22
N GLY A 631 14.83 -3.01 3.24
CA GLY A 631 14.34 -3.70 4.43
C GLY A 631 13.13 -3.02 5.05
N THR A 632 13.09 -2.94 6.39
CA THR A 632 12.07 -2.15 7.08
C THR A 632 12.45 -0.68 7.16
N CYS A 633 11.68 0.25 6.58
CA CYS A 633 12.04 1.66 6.68
C CYS A 633 11.78 2.24 8.07
N PHE A 634 10.59 2.00 8.64
CA PHE A 634 10.24 2.44 9.99
C PHE A 634 9.80 1.27 10.88
N THR A 635 10.38 1.17 12.08
CA THR A 635 9.84 0.32 13.16
C THR A 635 9.31 1.21 14.28
N ILE A 636 8.02 1.10 14.58
CA ILE A 636 7.34 1.92 15.56
C ILE A 636 7.29 1.18 16.88
N ASN A 637 7.99 1.75 17.88
CA ASN A 637 8.06 1.23 19.24
C ASN A 637 7.44 2.20 20.26
N ALA A 638 6.44 2.98 19.83
CA ALA A 638 5.79 3.99 20.64
C ALA A 638 4.31 4.19 20.28
N SER A 639 3.46 4.30 21.31
CA SER A 639 2.03 4.60 21.14
C SER A 639 1.75 6.09 20.88
N ASN A 640 0.59 6.38 20.28
CA ASN A 640 0.10 7.72 19.93
C ASN A 640 1.05 8.50 19.02
N LEU A 641 1.66 7.80 18.07
CA LEU A 641 2.57 8.38 17.11
C LEU A 641 1.81 8.84 15.87
N VAL A 642 2.16 10.01 15.35
CA VAL A 642 1.76 10.45 14.02
C VAL A 642 2.96 10.37 13.09
N ILE A 643 2.80 9.66 11.98
CA ILE A 643 3.66 9.68 10.80
C ILE A 643 2.91 10.47 9.74
N ASP A 644 3.23 11.76 9.64
CA ASP A 644 2.71 12.62 8.58
C ASP A 644 3.75 12.72 7.48
N GLY A 645 3.45 12.07 6.37
CA GLY A 645 4.33 11.95 5.24
C GLY A 645 4.39 13.18 4.39
N ASN A 646 3.51 14.20 4.46
CA ASN A 646 3.51 15.37 3.55
C ASN A 646 3.87 15.03 2.06
N ASN A 647 3.36 13.91 1.54
CA ASN A 647 3.62 13.31 0.22
C ASN A 647 5.03 12.74 -0.04
N TYR A 648 5.84 12.51 0.99
CA TYR A 648 7.09 11.75 0.91
C TYR A 648 6.84 10.36 0.29
N MET A 649 7.82 9.87 -0.46
CA MET A 649 7.77 8.52 -1.05
C MET A 649 8.68 7.57 -0.26
N ILE A 650 8.16 6.42 0.18
CA ILE A 650 8.98 5.31 0.69
C ILE A 650 9.08 4.26 -0.40
N ASN A 651 10.27 4.03 -0.93
CA ASN A 651 10.59 2.85 -1.72
C ASN A 651 11.15 1.77 -0.79
N TYR A 652 10.57 0.57 -0.80
CA TYR A 652 11.09 -0.57 -0.05
C TYR A 652 11.23 -1.83 -0.92
N GLY A 653 12.17 -2.73 -0.59
CA GLY A 653 12.69 -3.71 -1.55
C GLY A 653 12.91 -5.16 -1.10
N GLU A 654 12.31 -5.65 -0.01
CA GLU A 654 12.45 -7.09 0.32
C GLU A 654 11.45 -7.96 -0.43
N ALA A 655 11.95 -9.01 -1.08
CA ALA A 655 11.12 -10.01 -1.76
C ALA A 655 10.19 -10.78 -0.80
N THR A 656 10.57 -10.92 0.49
CA THR A 656 9.82 -11.62 1.53
C THR A 656 10.17 -11.09 2.92
N GLY A 657 9.18 -10.66 3.71
CA GLY A 657 9.32 -10.38 5.15
C GLY A 657 9.67 -8.94 5.56
N GLY A 658 9.86 -8.03 4.61
CA GLY A 658 10.16 -6.62 4.88
C GLY A 658 8.92 -5.72 4.89
N TYR A 659 9.03 -4.56 5.56
CA TYR A 659 7.93 -3.62 5.77
C TYR A 659 8.27 -2.19 5.35
N ALA A 660 7.39 -1.41 4.72
CA ALA A 660 7.68 0.03 4.64
C ALA A 660 7.55 0.66 6.05
N ILE A 661 6.47 0.33 6.75
CA ILE A 661 6.21 0.72 8.15
C ILE A 661 5.77 -0.53 8.94
N ASN A 662 6.52 -0.84 9.99
CA ASN A 662 6.20 -1.90 10.95
C ASN A 662 5.79 -1.29 12.29
N ASN A 663 4.52 -1.38 12.66
CA ASN A 663 4.09 -1.10 14.02
C ASN A 663 4.28 -2.32 14.91
N ALA A 664 5.27 -2.27 15.80
CA ALA A 664 5.54 -3.37 16.70
C ALA A 664 4.37 -3.58 17.68
N ALA A 665 4.24 -4.82 18.15
CA ALA A 665 3.14 -5.24 19.00
C ALA A 665 3.05 -4.42 20.30
N GLY A 666 1.82 -4.06 20.70
CA GLY A 666 1.53 -3.35 21.95
C GLY A 666 1.62 -1.83 21.87
N HIS A 667 1.67 -1.26 20.65
CA HIS A 667 1.77 0.19 20.44
C HIS A 667 0.51 0.78 19.79
N ASP A 668 -0.43 1.20 20.63
CA ASP A 668 -1.72 1.78 20.24
C ASP A 668 -1.63 3.19 19.62
N GLY A 669 -2.63 3.57 18.83
CA GLY A 669 -2.87 4.96 18.42
C GLY A 669 -1.92 5.48 17.35
N LEU A 670 -1.40 4.60 16.48
CA LEU A 670 -0.58 5.01 15.34
C LEU A 670 -1.47 5.71 14.30
N LEU A 671 -1.05 6.88 13.81
CA LEU A 671 -1.64 7.56 12.66
C LEU A 671 -0.61 7.64 11.54
N VAL A 672 -0.87 7.00 10.41
CA VAL A 672 -0.09 7.16 9.16
C VAL A 672 -0.90 7.98 8.17
N LYS A 673 -0.34 9.07 7.66
CA LYS A 673 -1.05 9.90 6.67
C LYS A 673 -0.18 10.60 5.64
N ASN A 674 -0.79 10.99 4.52
CA ASN A 674 -0.18 11.79 3.47
C ASN A 674 1.14 11.20 2.95
N LEU A 675 1.17 9.92 2.62
CA LEU A 675 2.42 9.21 2.31
C LEU A 675 2.27 8.43 1.01
N LYS A 676 3.32 8.41 0.19
CA LYS A 676 3.44 7.51 -0.95
C LYS A 676 4.34 6.35 -0.55
N ILE A 677 3.93 5.11 -0.78
CA ILE A 677 4.72 3.92 -0.50
C ILE A 677 4.76 3.10 -1.77
N ASN A 678 5.94 2.73 -2.22
CA ASN A 678 6.15 1.98 -3.43
C ASN A 678 7.04 0.78 -3.14
N MET A 679 6.60 -0.41 -3.51
CA MET A 679 7.49 -1.57 -3.50
C MET A 679 8.25 -1.68 -4.83
N SER A 680 9.51 -2.10 -4.77
CA SER A 680 10.35 -2.21 -5.96
C SER A 680 9.93 -3.30 -6.96
N ASN A 681 9.00 -4.20 -6.57
CA ASN A 681 8.53 -5.31 -7.39
C ASN A 681 7.06 -5.61 -7.06
N GLU A 682 6.20 -5.68 -8.08
CA GLU A 682 4.77 -6.01 -7.95
C GLU A 682 4.53 -7.42 -7.39
N SER A 683 5.40 -8.38 -7.72
CA SER A 683 5.26 -9.77 -7.28
C SER A 683 5.89 -10.07 -5.91
N ALA A 684 6.48 -9.08 -5.23
CA ALA A 684 7.15 -9.29 -3.95
C ALA A 684 6.16 -9.38 -2.78
N HIS A 685 6.50 -10.20 -1.77
CA HIS A 685 5.66 -10.46 -0.60
C HIS A 685 5.98 -9.53 0.58
N GLY A 686 6.46 -8.32 0.31
CA GLY A 686 6.65 -7.29 1.33
C GLY A 686 5.32 -6.65 1.73
N ILE A 687 5.25 -6.12 2.95
CA ILE A 687 4.05 -5.48 3.50
C ILE A 687 4.28 -3.97 3.56
N ALA A 688 3.45 -3.16 2.93
CA ALA A 688 3.67 -1.71 3.00
C ALA A 688 3.47 -1.18 4.44
N ILE A 689 2.35 -1.51 5.09
CA ILE A 689 2.08 -1.10 6.48
C ILE A 689 1.59 -2.29 7.31
N LEU A 690 2.32 -2.63 8.36
CA LEU A 690 1.89 -3.60 9.38
C LEU A 690 1.40 -2.87 10.64
N ILE A 691 0.17 -3.18 11.07
CA ILE A 691 -0.41 -2.80 12.35
C ILE A 691 -0.66 -4.08 13.15
N ASN A 692 0.18 -4.35 14.15
CA ASN A 692 0.10 -5.58 14.93
C ASN A 692 -0.17 -5.27 16.40
N ASP A 693 -1.18 -5.91 17.00
CA ASP A 693 -1.56 -5.75 18.42
C ASP A 693 -1.61 -4.27 18.84
N SER A 694 -2.37 -3.48 18.08
CA SER A 694 -2.38 -2.02 18.18
C SER A 694 -3.79 -1.44 17.99
N ASP A 695 -4.35 -0.96 19.10
CA ASP A 695 -5.70 -0.43 19.11
C ASP A 695 -5.74 1.05 18.68
N ASN A 696 -6.88 1.48 18.13
CA ASN A 696 -7.18 2.89 17.80
C ASN A 696 -6.22 3.51 16.77
N SER A 697 -5.62 2.70 15.91
CA SER A 697 -4.71 3.16 14.85
C SER A 697 -5.45 3.53 13.56
N ARG A 698 -4.86 4.41 12.73
CA ARG A 698 -5.47 4.91 11.50
C ARG A 698 -4.45 5.07 10.38
N VAL A 699 -4.85 4.71 9.16
CA VAL A 699 -4.15 5.00 7.90
C VAL A 699 -5.08 5.88 7.06
N GLU A 700 -4.61 7.06 6.64
CA GLU A 700 -5.43 7.98 5.84
C GLU A 700 -4.65 8.75 4.76
N PHE A 701 -5.21 8.94 3.57
CA PHE A 701 -4.55 9.66 2.48
C PHE A 701 -3.17 9.08 2.12
N VAL A 702 -3.06 7.74 2.07
CA VAL A 702 -1.84 7.04 1.68
C VAL A 702 -2.01 6.46 0.28
N ASN A 703 -0.99 6.64 -0.56
CA ASN A 703 -0.91 6.02 -1.88
C ASN A 703 0.09 4.87 -1.83
N ILE A 704 -0.38 3.64 -1.97
CA ILE A 704 0.48 2.46 -1.98
C ILE A 704 0.50 1.87 -3.39
N SER A 705 1.70 1.71 -3.95
CA SER A 705 1.89 1.14 -5.28
C SER A 705 2.80 -0.08 -5.23
N ASN A 706 2.46 -1.06 -6.07
CA ASN A 706 3.19 -2.32 -6.27
C ASN A 706 3.19 -3.22 -5.03
N GLY A 707 2.92 -4.50 -5.26
CA GLY A 707 3.12 -5.54 -4.27
C GLY A 707 1.93 -6.44 -4.05
N LYS A 708 2.08 -7.32 -3.08
CA LYS A 708 1.06 -8.29 -2.71
C LYS A 708 0.26 -7.88 -1.47
N THR A 709 0.85 -7.10 -0.57
CA THR A 709 0.20 -6.70 0.69
C THR A 709 0.34 -5.21 0.97
N GLY A 710 -0.78 -4.49 1.02
CA GLY A 710 -0.79 -3.05 1.29
C GLY A 710 -0.79 -2.77 2.80
N VAL A 711 -1.96 -2.85 3.42
CA VAL A 711 -2.13 -2.69 4.87
C VAL A 711 -2.54 -4.03 5.49
N LEU A 712 -1.71 -4.55 6.39
CA LEU A 712 -2.01 -5.74 7.19
C LEU A 712 -2.28 -5.34 8.64
N VAL A 713 -3.46 -5.72 9.15
CA VAL A 713 -3.89 -5.46 10.53
C VAL A 713 -4.10 -6.78 11.26
N LEU A 714 -3.38 -6.98 12.37
CA LEU A 714 -3.40 -8.20 13.16
C LEU A 714 -3.81 -7.90 14.61
N ASN A 715 -4.70 -8.72 15.18
CA ASN A 715 -5.03 -8.72 16.62
C ASN A 715 -5.39 -7.34 17.19
N SER A 716 -6.06 -6.48 16.41
CA SER A 716 -6.22 -5.06 16.75
C SER A 716 -7.69 -4.64 16.86
N THR A 717 -7.97 -3.63 17.67
CA THR A 717 -9.32 -3.07 17.86
C THR A 717 -9.41 -1.65 17.35
N ASN A 718 -10.52 -1.32 16.66
CA ASN A 718 -10.83 0.05 16.23
C ASN A 718 -9.76 0.65 15.30
N VAL A 719 -9.29 -0.14 14.33
CA VAL A 719 -8.34 0.32 13.31
C VAL A 719 -9.09 0.80 12.06
N THR A 720 -8.68 1.95 11.52
CA THR A 720 -9.33 2.60 10.37
C THR A 720 -8.37 2.72 9.19
N VAL A 721 -8.81 2.34 7.99
CA VAL A 721 -8.12 2.62 6.72
C VAL A 721 -9.05 3.43 5.82
N GLN A 722 -8.68 4.66 5.48
CA GLN A 722 -9.57 5.56 4.76
C GLN A 722 -8.88 6.46 3.74
N HIS A 723 -9.64 6.96 2.76
CA HIS A 723 -9.17 7.95 1.78
C HIS A 723 -7.85 7.58 1.07
N SER A 724 -7.54 6.29 0.97
CA SER A 724 -6.25 5.80 0.49
C SER A 724 -6.39 5.16 -0.88
N TYR A 725 -5.30 5.19 -1.65
CA TYR A 725 -5.23 4.72 -3.02
C TYR A 725 -4.24 3.56 -3.13
N PHE A 726 -4.66 2.46 -3.71
CA PHE A 726 -3.86 1.26 -3.87
C PHE A 726 -3.77 0.90 -5.35
N SER A 727 -2.57 0.79 -5.92
CA SER A 727 -2.39 0.50 -7.34
C SER A 727 -1.31 -0.53 -7.65
N SER A 728 -1.47 -1.24 -8.77
CA SER A 728 -0.52 -2.26 -9.23
C SER A 728 -0.30 -3.38 -8.22
N PHE A 729 -1.36 -3.74 -7.50
CA PHE A 729 -1.32 -4.89 -6.60
C PHE A 729 -1.47 -6.19 -7.39
N GLU A 730 -0.66 -7.17 -7.05
CA GLU A 730 -0.66 -8.47 -7.72
C GLU A 730 -1.01 -9.57 -6.71
N TYR A 731 -2.07 -10.34 -6.98
CA TYR A 731 -2.49 -11.46 -6.13
C TYR A 731 -2.18 -12.78 -6.86
N GLY A 732 -1.56 -13.72 -6.17
CA GLY A 732 -1.12 -15.02 -6.70
C GLY A 732 -2.02 -16.18 -6.27
N GLU A 733 -1.88 -17.33 -6.94
CA GLU A 733 -2.62 -18.55 -6.59
C GLU A 733 -2.09 -19.15 -5.26
N ALA A 734 -2.78 -18.89 -4.14
CA ALA A 734 -2.45 -19.58 -2.89
C ALA A 734 -2.95 -21.05 -2.98
N THR A 735 -2.00 -21.97 -3.21
CA THR A 735 -2.29 -23.40 -3.26
C THR A 735 -2.52 -23.96 -1.85
N GLY A 736 -3.76 -23.82 -1.39
CA GLY A 736 -4.25 -24.35 -0.12
C GLY A 736 -3.82 -23.54 1.10
N TRP A 737 -4.55 -23.78 2.19
CA TRP A 737 -4.30 -23.30 3.57
C TRP A 737 -5.01 -21.98 3.96
N ASP A 738 -5.57 -22.02 5.17
CA ASP A 738 -6.44 -21.02 5.80
C ASP A 738 -5.76 -19.64 5.91
N ASN A 739 -6.16 -18.70 5.05
CA ASN A 739 -5.77 -17.28 5.04
C ASN A 739 -6.01 -16.57 6.38
N CYS A 740 -6.71 -17.23 7.30
CA CYS A 740 -6.88 -16.73 8.64
C CYS A 740 -5.72 -17.04 9.59
N ASP A 741 -4.66 -17.81 9.28
CA ASP A 741 -3.62 -18.16 10.27
C ASP A 741 -2.45 -17.14 10.37
N PRO A 742 -2.40 -16.25 11.40
CA PRO A 742 -1.31 -15.29 11.63
C PRO A 742 0.07 -15.89 11.86
N PHE A 743 0.20 -17.20 12.12
CA PHE A 743 1.44 -17.80 12.63
C PHE A 743 1.94 -19.03 11.86
N ASN A 744 1.49 -19.26 10.63
CA ASN A 744 2.08 -20.34 9.82
C ASN A 744 3.46 -19.92 9.27
N THR A 745 4.51 -20.15 10.07
CA THR A 745 5.89 -19.69 9.84
C THR A 745 6.64 -20.38 8.70
N THR A 746 6.02 -21.31 7.95
CA THR A 746 6.70 -22.04 6.88
C THR A 746 6.46 -21.47 5.47
N LEU A 747 5.59 -20.48 5.28
CA LEU A 747 5.34 -19.88 3.96
C LEU A 747 5.15 -18.37 4.02
N THR A 748 6.02 -17.66 3.30
CA THR A 748 6.00 -16.22 3.00
C THR A 748 4.83 -15.78 2.10
N ARG A 749 3.67 -16.46 2.17
CA ARG A 749 2.56 -16.36 1.20
C ARG A 749 1.18 -16.12 1.81
N ALA A 750 1.09 -15.79 3.10
CA ALA A 750 -0.17 -15.89 3.84
C ALA A 750 -1.17 -14.73 3.62
N TYR A 751 -0.77 -13.57 3.07
CA TYR A 751 -1.64 -12.37 3.04
C TYR A 751 -1.52 -11.59 1.72
N GLU A 752 -2.35 -11.89 0.72
CA GLU A 752 -2.31 -11.22 -0.59
C GLU A 752 -3.53 -10.32 -0.78
N SER A 753 -3.52 -9.15 -0.12
CA SER A 753 -4.62 -8.19 -0.18
C SER A 753 -4.10 -6.75 -0.07
N ALA A 754 -4.75 -5.80 -0.75
CA ALA A 754 -4.43 -4.38 -0.56
C ALA A 754 -4.76 -3.94 0.89
N ILE A 755 -5.87 -4.44 1.44
CA ILE A 755 -6.23 -4.24 2.84
C ILE A 755 -6.65 -5.57 3.46
N HIS A 756 -6.00 -5.97 4.55
CA HIS A 756 -6.23 -7.24 5.21
C HIS A 756 -6.38 -7.08 6.72
N TYR A 757 -7.45 -7.63 7.29
CA TYR A 757 -7.65 -7.69 8.74
C TYR A 757 -7.76 -9.13 9.24
N VAL A 758 -6.98 -9.48 10.26
CA VAL A 758 -6.98 -10.79 10.93
C VAL A 758 -7.21 -10.61 12.42
N ASP A 759 -8.10 -11.41 13.02
CA ASP A 759 -8.39 -11.45 14.46
C ASP A 759 -8.66 -10.05 15.07
N SER A 760 -9.29 -9.18 14.28
CA SER A 760 -9.46 -7.76 14.59
C SER A 760 -10.92 -7.36 14.78
N ILE A 761 -11.18 -6.36 15.63
CA ILE A 761 -12.52 -5.96 16.06
C ILE A 761 -12.77 -4.49 15.69
N LYS A 762 -13.97 -4.17 15.19
CA LYS A 762 -14.37 -2.79 14.81
C LYS A 762 -13.47 -2.16 13.77
N ALA A 763 -13.11 -2.92 12.73
CA ALA A 763 -12.40 -2.36 11.60
C ALA A 763 -13.30 -1.34 10.86
N THR A 764 -12.72 -0.23 10.41
CA THR A 764 -13.42 0.74 9.56
C THR A 764 -12.65 0.92 8.26
N ILE A 765 -13.28 0.64 7.12
CA ILE A 765 -12.70 0.86 5.79
C ILE A 765 -13.59 1.82 5.02
N TYR A 766 -13.09 3.01 4.71
CA TYR A 766 -13.92 4.08 4.15
C TYR A 766 -13.27 4.84 3.00
N ASN A 767 -13.99 4.97 1.88
CA ASN A 767 -13.62 5.86 0.77
C ASN A 767 -12.21 5.61 0.20
N ASN A 768 -11.82 4.33 0.10
CA ASN A 768 -10.57 3.92 -0.54
C ASN A 768 -10.81 3.52 -1.99
N THR A 769 -9.76 3.60 -2.80
CA THR A 769 -9.75 3.10 -4.18
C THR A 769 -8.66 2.06 -4.35
N VAL A 770 -9.00 0.87 -4.86
CA VAL A 770 -8.06 -0.24 -5.05
C VAL A 770 -8.03 -0.69 -6.51
N TYR A 771 -6.83 -0.83 -7.07
CA TYR A 771 -6.54 -1.43 -8.37
C TYR A 771 -5.65 -2.67 -8.19
N GLY A 772 -6.19 -3.87 -8.42
CA GLY A 772 -5.47 -5.15 -8.29
C GLY A 772 -5.56 -6.05 -9.54
N LYS A 773 -4.62 -6.98 -9.72
CA LYS A 773 -4.62 -8.01 -10.78
C LYS A 773 -4.23 -9.37 -10.22
N MET A 774 -4.77 -10.47 -10.76
CA MET A 774 -4.25 -11.82 -10.49
C MET A 774 -3.14 -12.25 -11.49
N THR A 775 -2.19 -13.08 -11.05
CA THR A 775 -0.99 -13.47 -11.84
C THR A 775 -1.19 -14.55 -12.90
N SER A 776 -2.28 -15.34 -12.84
CA SER A 776 -2.46 -16.45 -13.77
C SER A 776 -3.92 -16.91 -13.88
N SER A 777 -4.31 -17.23 -15.11
CA SER A 777 -5.63 -17.71 -15.54
C SER A 777 -5.88 -19.19 -15.22
N GLY A 778 -5.33 -19.70 -14.12
CA GLY A 778 -5.53 -21.08 -13.67
C GLY A 778 -6.90 -21.19 -13.00
N GLY A 779 -7.92 -21.64 -13.76
CA GLY A 779 -9.31 -21.75 -13.29
C GLY A 779 -9.42 -22.28 -11.85
N MET A 780 -9.96 -21.44 -10.97
CA MET A 780 -10.09 -21.74 -9.56
C MET A 780 -11.20 -22.77 -9.34
N THR A 781 -10.85 -23.90 -8.74
CA THR A 781 -11.81 -24.93 -8.31
C THR A 781 -12.04 -24.94 -6.80
N ASN A 782 -11.33 -24.08 -6.04
CA ASN A 782 -11.48 -23.94 -4.58
C ASN A 782 -11.47 -22.46 -4.15
N HIS A 783 -12.61 -21.96 -3.69
CA HIS A 783 -12.80 -20.58 -3.22
C HIS A 783 -12.32 -20.36 -1.77
N ASP A 784 -11.25 -21.05 -1.36
CA ASP A 784 -10.75 -21.10 0.02
C ASP A 784 -9.51 -20.19 0.28
N GLY A 785 -9.07 -19.42 -0.72
CA GLY A 785 -7.76 -18.75 -0.80
C GLY A 785 -7.72 -17.23 -0.60
N ALA A 786 -6.52 -16.64 -0.58
CA ALA A 786 -6.18 -15.34 0.01
C ALA A 786 -6.27 -14.10 -0.90
N GLU A 787 -6.97 -14.18 -2.04
CA GLU A 787 -6.74 -13.31 -3.21
C GLU A 787 -7.77 -12.17 -3.38
N ALA A 788 -8.10 -11.47 -2.30
CA ALA A 788 -9.07 -10.37 -2.33
C ALA A 788 -8.42 -9.00 -2.19
N ALA A 789 -8.92 -8.00 -2.91
CA ALA A 789 -8.49 -6.61 -2.74
C ALA A 789 -8.71 -6.13 -1.30
N ILE A 790 -9.84 -6.52 -0.69
CA ILE A 790 -10.08 -6.37 0.75
C ILE A 790 -10.47 -7.72 1.35
N SER A 791 -9.74 -8.14 2.39
CA SER A 791 -9.98 -9.41 3.08
C SER A 791 -10.19 -9.24 4.59
N PHE A 792 -11.13 -10.04 5.13
CA PHE A 792 -11.41 -10.14 6.56
C PHE A 792 -11.37 -11.59 7.04
N CYS A 793 -10.57 -11.83 8.07
CA CYS A 793 -10.36 -13.12 8.70
C CYS A 793 -10.61 -13.05 10.21
N ARG A 794 -11.61 -13.79 10.69
CA ARG A 794 -12.06 -13.82 12.10
C ARG A 794 -12.27 -12.43 12.72
N THR A 795 -12.91 -11.53 11.98
CA THR A 795 -13.16 -10.14 12.40
C THR A 795 -14.61 -9.88 12.76
N ASN A 796 -14.87 -8.85 13.59
CA ASN A 796 -16.23 -8.54 14.00
C ASN A 796 -16.57 -7.06 14.18
N SER A 797 -17.85 -6.75 14.04
CA SER A 797 -18.40 -5.39 14.21
C SER A 797 -17.75 -4.37 13.29
N SER A 798 -17.35 -4.80 12.09
CA SER A 798 -16.59 -3.99 11.14
C SER A 798 -17.52 -3.27 10.17
N ASN A 799 -17.11 -2.08 9.72
CA ASN A 799 -17.87 -1.25 8.81
C ASN A 799 -17.04 -0.90 7.57
N ILE A 800 -17.61 -1.13 6.39
CA ILE A 800 -16.94 -0.97 5.10
C ILE A 800 -17.87 -0.11 4.25
N THR A 801 -17.44 1.10 3.93
CA THR A 801 -18.33 2.07 3.27
C THR A 801 -17.67 2.83 2.14
N SER A 802 -18.38 3.05 1.05
CA SER A 802 -17.98 3.95 -0.05
C SER A 802 -16.63 3.62 -0.72
N ASN A 803 -16.19 2.36 -0.67
CA ASN A 803 -14.93 1.95 -1.32
C ASN A 803 -15.16 1.60 -2.79
N LYS A 804 -14.16 1.87 -3.63
CA LYS A 804 -14.15 1.53 -5.06
C LYS A 804 -13.07 0.50 -5.33
N ILE A 805 -13.43 -0.59 -5.97
CA ILE A 805 -12.47 -1.62 -6.37
C ILE A 805 -12.54 -1.81 -7.88
N TYR A 806 -11.34 -1.94 -8.44
CA TYR A 806 -11.07 -2.16 -9.84
C TYR A 806 -10.04 -3.28 -9.90
N GLY A 807 -10.20 -4.26 -10.78
CA GLY A 807 -9.13 -5.23 -10.93
C GLY A 807 -9.39 -6.27 -12.00
N THR A 808 -8.38 -7.07 -12.35
CA THR A 808 -8.51 -8.17 -13.32
C THR A 808 -8.38 -9.51 -12.64
N ASP A 809 -9.40 -10.35 -12.78
CA ASP A 809 -9.43 -11.71 -12.25
C ASP A 809 -9.25 -11.78 -10.73
N THR A 810 -9.43 -10.69 -9.99
CA THR A 810 -9.28 -10.61 -8.53
C THR A 810 -10.60 -10.73 -7.79
N TYR A 811 -10.63 -11.19 -6.54
CA TYR A 811 -11.83 -11.00 -5.71
C TYR A 811 -11.90 -9.55 -5.22
N GLY A 812 -13.04 -8.89 -5.39
CA GLY A 812 -13.21 -7.53 -4.90
C GLY A 812 -13.13 -7.50 -3.37
N PHE A 813 -14.04 -8.23 -2.73
CA PHE A 813 -14.16 -8.24 -1.28
C PHE A 813 -14.48 -9.65 -0.75
N MET A 814 -13.66 -10.13 0.17
CA MET A 814 -13.84 -11.45 0.78
C MET A 814 -14.02 -11.35 2.29
N ILE A 815 -15.05 -12.04 2.78
CA ILE A 815 -15.26 -12.31 4.20
C ILE A 815 -15.01 -13.80 4.42
N ASN A 816 -13.95 -14.13 5.14
CA ASN A 816 -13.61 -15.49 5.56
C ASN A 816 -13.60 -15.57 7.09
N ASN A 817 -14.78 -15.46 7.70
CA ASN A 817 -14.92 -15.42 9.15
C ASN A 817 -15.43 -16.76 9.68
N LYS A 818 -14.58 -17.52 10.38
CA LYS A 818 -14.98 -18.74 11.11
C LYS A 818 -15.81 -18.47 12.38
N SER A 819 -16.61 -17.39 12.45
CA SER A 819 -17.39 -16.98 13.64
C SER A 819 -18.50 -15.96 13.33
N ASN A 820 -19.52 -15.87 14.20
CA ASN A 820 -20.79 -15.13 14.01
C ASN A 820 -20.67 -13.60 14.14
N TYR A 821 -20.68 -12.80 13.05
CA TYR A 821 -20.35 -11.37 13.15
C TYR A 821 -21.05 -10.39 12.19
N ASN A 822 -21.32 -9.18 12.71
CA ASN A 822 -21.99 -8.05 12.07
C ASN A 822 -21.03 -7.20 11.21
N ILE A 823 -20.61 -7.69 10.04
CA ILE A 823 -19.93 -6.82 9.06
C ILE A 823 -20.98 -6.07 8.25
N PHE A 824 -20.82 -4.74 8.15
CA PHE A 824 -21.67 -3.88 7.36
C PHE A 824 -20.89 -3.42 6.12
N ALA A 825 -21.33 -3.81 4.92
CA ALA A 825 -20.80 -3.34 3.64
C ALA A 825 -21.82 -2.46 2.93
N TYR A 826 -21.49 -1.19 2.70
CA TYR A 826 -22.43 -0.17 2.20
C TYR A 826 -21.83 0.77 1.16
N ASN A 827 -22.55 1.06 0.07
CA ASN A 827 -22.08 1.91 -1.04
C ASN A 827 -20.72 1.47 -1.61
N PHE A 828 -20.41 0.19 -1.54
CA PHE A 828 -19.25 -0.38 -2.20
C PHE A 828 -19.51 -0.48 -3.70
N VAL A 829 -18.51 -0.12 -4.51
CA VAL A 829 -18.60 -0.17 -5.97
C VAL A 829 -17.48 -1.06 -6.50
N ASN A 830 -17.86 -2.08 -7.27
CA ASN A 830 -16.97 -2.85 -8.12
C ASN A 830 -17.36 -2.63 -9.59
N GLY A 831 -16.42 -2.32 -10.46
CA GLY A 831 -16.73 -2.26 -11.87
C GLY A 831 -15.64 -1.70 -12.77
N SER A 832 -15.79 -1.91 -14.08
CA SER A 832 -14.85 -1.52 -15.10
C SER A 832 -14.70 0.00 -15.21
N ASN A 833 -13.46 0.50 -15.38
CA ASN A 833 -13.19 1.92 -15.61
C ASN A 833 -13.45 2.30 -17.09
N GLY A 834 -14.54 1.81 -17.69
CA GLY A 834 -14.82 1.93 -19.13
C GLY A 834 -13.83 1.20 -20.05
N SER A 835 -12.88 0.46 -19.49
CA SER A 835 -11.91 -0.39 -20.20
C SER A 835 -12.35 -1.84 -20.07
N SER A 836 -12.41 -2.58 -21.19
CA SER A 836 -12.87 -3.98 -21.28
C SER A 836 -11.95 -5.02 -20.60
N THR A 837 -11.00 -4.57 -19.77
CA THR A 837 -9.94 -5.38 -19.19
C THR A 837 -9.74 -5.09 -17.69
N ALA A 838 -10.79 -4.73 -16.93
CA ALA A 838 -10.67 -4.38 -15.51
C ALA A 838 -11.84 -4.97 -14.69
N ASN A 839 -12.05 -6.27 -14.83
CA ASN A 839 -13.14 -7.01 -14.18
C ASN A 839 -12.64 -7.94 -13.07
N CYS A 840 -13.21 -7.83 -11.86
CA CYS A 840 -12.97 -8.79 -10.79
C CYS A 840 -13.54 -10.16 -11.15
N ASN A 841 -13.02 -11.23 -10.54
CA ASN A 841 -13.62 -12.55 -10.70
C ASN A 841 -14.97 -12.62 -9.99
N ASP A 842 -14.96 -12.37 -8.68
CA ASP A 842 -16.17 -12.18 -7.89
C ASP A 842 -16.12 -10.84 -7.15
N ALA A 843 -17.25 -10.13 -7.10
CA ALA A 843 -17.30 -8.84 -6.44
C ALA A 843 -17.30 -8.99 -4.91
N ILE A 844 -18.17 -9.85 -4.38
CA ILE A 844 -18.27 -10.16 -2.95
C ILE A 844 -18.39 -11.67 -2.73
N ILE A 845 -17.54 -12.21 -1.85
CA ILE A 845 -17.62 -13.58 -1.36
C ILE A 845 -17.82 -13.60 0.15
N LEU A 846 -18.85 -14.33 0.60
CA LEU A 846 -19.04 -14.72 2.00
C LEU A 846 -18.72 -16.21 2.13
N ALA A 847 -17.55 -16.52 2.69
CA ALA A 847 -17.09 -17.88 2.87
C ALA A 847 -17.74 -18.56 4.08
N SER A 848 -17.45 -19.85 4.27
CA SER A 848 -18.13 -20.70 5.25
C SER A 848 -18.05 -20.14 6.67
N ASN A 849 -19.19 -20.13 7.36
CA ASN A 849 -19.40 -19.55 8.71
C ASN A 849 -19.41 -18.01 8.77
N SER A 850 -19.34 -17.31 7.64
CA SER A 850 -19.53 -15.85 7.57
C SER A 850 -21.01 -15.52 7.73
N ASN A 851 -21.49 -15.55 8.97
CA ASN A 851 -22.89 -15.39 9.33
C ASN A 851 -23.18 -14.01 9.90
N TYR A 852 -24.45 -13.56 9.80
CA TYR A 852 -24.97 -12.31 10.38
C TYR A 852 -24.39 -11.02 9.80
N ASN A 853 -23.95 -11.06 8.54
CA ASN A 853 -23.44 -9.89 7.83
C ASN A 853 -24.58 -9.12 7.13
N ASN A 854 -24.35 -7.84 6.90
CA ASN A 854 -25.27 -6.95 6.20
C ASN A 854 -24.58 -6.32 4.98
N ILE A 855 -24.98 -6.75 3.79
CA ILE A 855 -24.45 -6.28 2.50
C ILE A 855 -25.53 -5.44 1.84
N THR A 856 -25.39 -4.11 1.86
CA THR A 856 -26.46 -3.22 1.38
C THR A 856 -26.01 -2.11 0.44
N HIS A 857 -26.86 -1.73 -0.51
CA HIS A 857 -26.64 -0.55 -1.38
C HIS A 857 -25.31 -0.59 -2.16
N ASN A 858 -24.84 -1.78 -2.53
CA ASN A 858 -23.60 -1.93 -3.29
C ASN A 858 -23.89 -2.10 -4.77
N ALA A 859 -22.94 -1.72 -5.62
CA ALA A 859 -23.05 -1.83 -7.09
C ALA A 859 -21.88 -2.66 -7.63
N PHE A 860 -22.20 -3.76 -8.30
CA PHE A 860 -21.29 -4.73 -8.90
C PHE A 860 -21.65 -4.88 -10.37
N TRP A 861 -20.66 -4.59 -11.23
CA TRP A 861 -20.85 -4.51 -12.67
C TRP A 861 -19.72 -5.21 -13.39
N GLU A 862 -20.09 -6.09 -14.33
CA GLU A 862 -19.15 -6.69 -15.29
C GLU A 862 -18.07 -7.56 -14.63
N ASP A 863 -18.36 -8.19 -13.48
CA ASP A 863 -17.48 -9.19 -12.86
C ASP A 863 -17.40 -10.47 -13.75
N ASN A 864 -16.28 -11.19 -13.77
CA ASN A 864 -16.05 -12.34 -14.66
C ASN A 864 -16.90 -13.57 -14.27
N GLU A 865 -17.20 -13.75 -12.98
CA GLU A 865 -18.01 -14.85 -12.46
C GLU A 865 -19.26 -14.36 -11.74
N TRP A 866 -19.16 -14.04 -10.44
CA TRP A 866 -20.32 -13.71 -9.60
C TRP A 866 -20.30 -12.29 -9.04
N GLY A 867 -21.47 -11.64 -9.03
CA GLY A 867 -21.60 -10.37 -8.31
C GLY A 867 -21.51 -10.58 -6.80
N ILE A 868 -22.39 -11.42 -6.24
CA ILE A 868 -22.38 -11.80 -4.83
C ILE A 868 -22.46 -13.32 -4.72
N PHE A 869 -21.54 -13.93 -3.96
CA PHE A 869 -21.52 -15.37 -3.71
C PHE A 869 -21.48 -15.71 -2.22
N LEU A 870 -22.43 -16.54 -1.78
CA LEU A 870 -22.48 -17.10 -0.43
C LEU A 870 -22.16 -18.59 -0.47
N THR A 871 -21.07 -19.00 0.19
CA THR A 871 -20.61 -20.40 0.26
C THR A 871 -20.49 -20.87 1.72
N GLY A 872 -21.54 -21.52 2.24
CA GLY A 872 -21.63 -21.92 3.64
C GLY A 872 -21.89 -20.75 4.60
N ALA A 873 -22.47 -19.66 4.10
CA ALA A 873 -22.76 -18.44 4.84
C ALA A 873 -24.25 -18.35 5.15
N ASN A 874 -24.60 -18.17 6.42
CA ASN A 874 -25.96 -18.27 6.93
C ASN A 874 -26.42 -17.00 7.64
N TYR A 875 -27.73 -16.77 7.73
CA TYR A 875 -28.31 -15.65 8.50
C TYR A 875 -27.82 -14.25 8.05
N ASN A 876 -27.41 -14.10 6.79
CA ASN A 876 -26.99 -12.81 6.25
C ASN A 876 -28.16 -12.02 5.68
N ILE A 877 -27.97 -10.71 5.60
CA ILE A 877 -28.86 -9.76 4.93
C ILE A 877 -28.15 -9.23 3.68
N ILE A 878 -28.82 -9.34 2.54
CA ILE A 878 -28.39 -8.82 1.24
C ILE A 878 -29.50 -7.91 0.73
N GLU A 879 -29.31 -6.59 0.82
CA GLU A 879 -30.36 -5.60 0.58
C GLU A 879 -29.97 -4.50 -0.43
N ASN A 880 -30.87 -4.11 -1.35
CA ASN A 880 -30.68 -2.93 -2.21
C ASN A 880 -29.38 -2.96 -3.03
N ASN A 881 -28.83 -4.14 -3.34
CA ASN A 881 -27.61 -4.25 -4.15
C ASN A 881 -27.94 -4.35 -5.64
N THR A 882 -27.02 -3.91 -6.48
CA THR A 882 -27.07 -4.08 -7.94
C THR A 882 -25.93 -5.01 -8.36
N ALA A 883 -26.24 -6.14 -9.00
CA ALA A 883 -25.29 -7.15 -9.48
C ALA A 883 -25.57 -7.45 -10.96
N ASN A 884 -25.10 -6.55 -11.83
CA ASN A 884 -25.46 -6.54 -13.25
C ASN A 884 -24.30 -6.97 -14.15
N LYS A 885 -24.63 -7.55 -15.31
CA LYS A 885 -23.68 -7.86 -16.40
C LYS A 885 -22.52 -8.77 -16.01
N ASN A 886 -22.68 -9.60 -14.98
CA ASN A 886 -21.62 -10.52 -14.56
C ASN A 886 -21.53 -11.73 -15.50
N GLY A 887 -20.33 -12.24 -15.67
CA GLY A 887 -19.99 -13.31 -16.62
C GLY A 887 -20.61 -14.66 -16.27
N ARG A 888 -21.13 -14.84 -15.05
CA ARG A 888 -21.97 -15.97 -14.66
C ARG A 888 -23.25 -15.53 -13.96
N THR A 889 -23.24 -15.43 -12.63
CA THR A 889 -24.45 -15.24 -11.82
C THR A 889 -24.42 -13.92 -11.05
N GLY A 890 -25.51 -13.15 -11.08
CA GLY A 890 -25.59 -11.91 -10.31
C GLY A 890 -25.50 -12.15 -8.80
N ILE A 891 -26.41 -12.97 -8.25
CA ILE A 891 -26.41 -13.37 -6.84
C ILE A 891 -26.50 -14.90 -6.74
N ARG A 892 -25.48 -15.54 -6.16
CA ARG A 892 -25.40 -16.99 -5.98
C ARG A 892 -25.47 -17.38 -4.51
N ILE A 893 -26.41 -18.26 -4.19
CA ILE A 893 -26.58 -18.86 -2.86
C ILE A 893 -26.17 -20.33 -2.94
N GLY A 894 -24.94 -20.64 -2.54
CA GLY A 894 -24.39 -22.00 -2.58
C GLY A 894 -25.08 -22.99 -1.64
N GLY A 895 -24.92 -24.30 -1.90
CA GLY A 895 -25.71 -25.37 -1.27
C GLY A 895 -25.79 -25.33 0.26
N THR A 896 -24.69 -25.05 0.94
CA THR A 896 -24.62 -25.00 2.41
C THR A 896 -25.03 -23.66 3.02
N SER A 897 -25.48 -22.70 2.21
CA SER A 897 -25.90 -21.36 2.64
C SER A 897 -27.41 -21.30 2.88
N SER A 898 -27.83 -21.06 4.12
CA SER A 898 -29.23 -21.11 4.55
C SER A 898 -29.65 -19.93 5.43
N TYR A 899 -30.96 -19.70 5.52
CA TYR A 899 -31.56 -18.66 6.36
C TYR A 899 -31.11 -17.22 6.03
N ASN A 900 -30.67 -16.97 4.80
CA ASN A 900 -30.31 -15.64 4.35
C ASN A 900 -31.55 -14.87 3.87
N LYS A 901 -31.52 -13.54 4.02
CA LYS A 901 -32.55 -12.62 3.55
C LYS A 901 -32.00 -11.80 2.39
N ILE A 902 -32.60 -11.93 1.22
CA ILE A 902 -32.19 -11.28 -0.03
C ILE A 902 -33.34 -10.39 -0.49
N TYR A 903 -33.24 -9.07 -0.30
CA TYR A 903 -34.35 -8.17 -0.62
C TYR A 903 -33.99 -6.91 -1.40
N ASN A 904 -34.90 -6.49 -2.28
CA ASN A 904 -34.77 -5.29 -3.11
C ASN A 904 -33.49 -5.25 -3.98
N ASN A 905 -32.90 -6.40 -4.32
CA ASN A 905 -31.70 -6.43 -5.15
C ASN A 905 -32.06 -6.42 -6.64
N THR A 906 -31.16 -5.89 -7.47
CA THR A 906 -31.24 -5.90 -8.93
C THR A 906 -30.13 -6.79 -9.48
N ALA A 907 -30.46 -7.80 -10.30
CA ALA A 907 -29.49 -8.73 -10.86
C ALA A 907 -29.73 -8.97 -12.37
N ASN A 908 -29.40 -7.96 -13.18
CA ASN A 908 -29.78 -7.90 -14.59
C ASN A 908 -28.62 -8.19 -15.55
N ASN A 909 -28.95 -8.75 -16.71
CA ASN A 909 -28.06 -8.97 -17.85
C ASN A 909 -26.84 -9.86 -17.52
N ASN A 910 -26.98 -10.77 -16.57
CA ASN A 910 -25.91 -11.71 -16.21
C ASN A 910 -25.88 -12.86 -17.22
N THR A 911 -24.71 -13.34 -17.62
CA THR A 911 -24.58 -14.31 -18.72
C THR A 911 -25.31 -15.63 -18.44
N GLU A 912 -25.22 -16.15 -17.21
CA GLU A 912 -25.87 -17.41 -16.82
C GLU A 912 -27.16 -17.13 -16.03
N ASN A 913 -27.06 -16.62 -14.80
CA ASN A 913 -28.21 -16.53 -13.90
C ASN A 913 -28.35 -15.13 -13.31
N GLY A 914 -29.57 -14.61 -13.20
CA GLY A 914 -29.82 -13.46 -12.33
C GLY A 914 -29.57 -13.84 -10.88
N VAL A 915 -30.31 -14.84 -10.39
CA VAL A 915 -30.15 -15.41 -9.05
C VAL A 915 -30.03 -16.93 -9.15
N GLY A 916 -28.92 -17.48 -8.65
CA GLY A 916 -28.68 -18.92 -8.53
C GLY A 916 -28.95 -19.40 -7.10
N ILE A 917 -29.76 -20.43 -6.95
CA ILE A 917 -30.29 -20.93 -5.67
C ILE A 917 -29.97 -22.43 -5.55
N GLU A 918 -28.90 -22.72 -4.83
CA GLU A 918 -28.54 -24.07 -4.37
C GLU A 918 -28.90 -24.26 -2.89
N GLY A 919 -28.81 -23.20 -2.10
CA GLY A 919 -29.07 -23.23 -0.66
C GLY A 919 -30.55 -23.46 -0.28
N SER A 920 -30.80 -23.73 1.00
CA SER A 920 -32.13 -24.02 1.55
C SER A 920 -32.61 -22.95 2.54
N TYR A 921 -33.91 -22.84 2.76
CA TYR A 921 -34.52 -21.95 3.78
C TYR A 921 -34.19 -20.45 3.60
N ASN A 922 -33.89 -20.00 2.37
CA ASN A 922 -33.59 -18.60 2.10
C ASN A 922 -34.87 -17.83 1.70
N LEU A 923 -34.88 -16.53 2.03
CA LEU A 923 -36.00 -15.63 1.80
C LEU A 923 -35.62 -14.54 0.81
N PHE A 924 -36.33 -14.46 -0.30
CA PHE A 924 -36.16 -13.48 -1.37
C PHE A 924 -37.39 -12.57 -1.46
N ILE A 925 -37.21 -11.26 -1.40
CA ILE A 925 -38.34 -10.30 -1.42
C ILE A 925 -38.03 -9.14 -2.37
N ASN A 926 -38.95 -8.76 -3.26
CA ASN A 926 -38.83 -7.57 -4.11
C ASN A 926 -37.56 -7.52 -4.99
N ASN A 927 -36.99 -8.65 -5.38
CA ASN A 927 -35.80 -8.64 -6.24
C ASN A 927 -36.21 -8.42 -7.70
N SER A 928 -35.40 -7.68 -8.45
CA SER A 928 -35.57 -7.42 -9.88
C SER A 928 -34.51 -8.17 -10.67
N VAL A 929 -34.93 -9.00 -11.61
CA VAL A 929 -34.06 -9.85 -12.43
C VAL A 929 -34.49 -9.82 -13.89
N SER A 930 -33.60 -9.41 -14.77
CA SER A 930 -33.91 -9.38 -16.21
C SER A 930 -32.72 -9.54 -17.13
N GLY A 931 -32.92 -10.11 -18.33
CA GLY A 931 -31.90 -10.14 -19.38
C GLY A 931 -30.83 -11.22 -19.24
N SER A 932 -31.01 -12.18 -18.34
CA SER A 932 -30.08 -13.30 -18.12
C SER A 932 -30.52 -14.57 -18.86
N LEU A 933 -29.65 -15.59 -18.99
CA LEU A 933 -30.05 -16.91 -19.51
C LEU A 933 -31.14 -17.52 -18.61
N ASN A 934 -30.93 -17.56 -17.30
CA ASN A 934 -31.96 -17.93 -16.32
C ASN A 934 -32.23 -16.73 -15.41
N GLY A 935 -33.49 -16.38 -15.20
CA GLY A 935 -33.85 -15.39 -14.19
C GLY A 935 -33.54 -15.93 -12.79
N LEU A 936 -34.32 -16.94 -12.39
CA LEU A 936 -34.03 -17.77 -11.20
C LEU A 936 -33.54 -19.14 -11.66
N TYR A 937 -32.44 -19.61 -11.10
CA TYR A 937 -31.88 -20.94 -11.37
C TYR A 937 -31.82 -21.76 -10.08
N PHE A 938 -32.59 -22.85 -10.02
CA PHE A 938 -32.61 -23.80 -8.91
C PHE A 938 -31.86 -25.07 -9.31
N ILE A 939 -30.95 -25.54 -8.46
CA ILE A 939 -30.21 -26.80 -8.67
C ILE A 939 -29.90 -27.50 -7.35
N ASP A 940 -30.03 -28.82 -7.31
CA ASP A 940 -29.68 -29.70 -6.17
C ASP A 940 -28.40 -30.49 -6.48
N VAL A 941 -27.24 -29.84 -6.40
CA VAL A 941 -25.93 -30.42 -6.78
C VAL A 941 -25.48 -31.57 -5.86
N GLU A 942 -25.90 -31.55 -4.59
CA GLU A 942 -25.59 -32.56 -3.57
C GLU A 942 -26.87 -32.92 -2.79
N SER A 943 -27.04 -34.19 -2.40
CA SER A 943 -28.29 -34.69 -1.82
C SER A 943 -28.71 -33.92 -0.56
N GLY A 944 -29.78 -33.12 -0.66
CA GLY A 944 -30.46 -32.45 0.46
C GLY A 944 -30.50 -30.91 0.47
N TYR A 945 -30.03 -30.22 -0.58
CA TYR A 945 -30.10 -28.76 -0.70
C TYR A 945 -31.14 -28.27 -1.73
N CYS A 946 -31.40 -26.96 -1.80
CA CYS A 946 -32.44 -26.33 -2.63
C CYS A 946 -33.88 -26.39 -2.06
N HIS A 947 -34.07 -26.65 -0.76
CA HIS A 947 -35.42 -26.85 -0.20
C HIS A 947 -35.93 -25.61 0.55
N ASN A 948 -37.26 -25.46 0.64
CA ASN A 948 -37.89 -24.48 1.53
C ASN A 948 -37.48 -23.01 1.28
N ASN A 949 -37.10 -22.66 0.06
CA ASN A 949 -36.85 -21.25 -0.28
C ASN A 949 -38.17 -20.54 -0.59
N THR A 950 -38.27 -19.28 -0.17
CA THR A 950 -39.46 -18.45 -0.38
C THR A 950 -39.11 -17.20 -1.17
N ILE A 951 -39.77 -16.99 -2.31
CA ILE A 951 -39.60 -15.84 -3.20
C ILE A 951 -40.92 -15.08 -3.21
N ILE A 952 -40.89 -13.79 -2.86
CA ILE A 952 -42.09 -12.95 -2.72
C ILE A 952 -41.92 -11.66 -3.53
N ASN A 953 -42.99 -11.24 -4.21
CA ASN A 953 -43.09 -9.94 -4.88
C ASN A 953 -41.89 -9.58 -5.77
N SER A 954 -41.25 -10.59 -6.37
CA SER A 954 -40.06 -10.39 -7.19
C SER A 954 -40.46 -10.26 -8.67
N THR A 955 -39.71 -9.45 -9.41
CA THR A 955 -39.93 -9.21 -10.84
C THR A 955 -38.85 -9.90 -11.65
N ILE A 956 -39.25 -10.92 -12.41
CA ILE A 956 -38.38 -11.75 -13.25
C ILE A 956 -38.86 -11.62 -14.70
N THR A 957 -38.13 -10.86 -15.52
CA THR A 957 -38.61 -10.49 -16.86
C THR A 957 -37.54 -10.54 -17.93
N SER A 958 -37.92 -10.81 -19.18
CA SER A 958 -36.99 -10.70 -20.32
C SER A 958 -35.74 -11.60 -20.21
N ASN A 959 -35.85 -12.74 -19.55
CA ASN A 959 -34.77 -13.75 -19.47
C ASN A 959 -34.95 -14.78 -20.60
N THR A 960 -33.97 -15.64 -20.87
CA THR A 960 -34.24 -16.80 -21.77
C THR A 960 -35.21 -17.77 -21.10
N TYR A 961 -34.90 -18.15 -19.86
CA TYR A 961 -35.77 -18.88 -18.97
C TYR A 961 -36.12 -17.99 -17.77
N GLY A 962 -37.42 -17.80 -17.48
CA GLY A 962 -37.84 -17.04 -16.31
C GLY A 962 -37.39 -17.73 -15.01
N VAL A 963 -37.88 -18.94 -14.79
CA VAL A 963 -37.46 -19.85 -13.72
C VAL A 963 -36.99 -21.16 -14.34
N TYR A 964 -35.74 -21.53 -14.08
CA TYR A 964 -35.15 -22.79 -14.49
C TYR A 964 -34.91 -23.66 -13.26
N ILE A 965 -35.40 -24.90 -13.29
CA ILE A 965 -35.23 -25.89 -12.21
C ILE A 965 -34.50 -27.09 -12.80
N TYR A 966 -33.31 -27.39 -12.27
CA TYR A 966 -32.53 -28.57 -12.60
C TYR A 966 -32.53 -29.56 -11.43
N LEU A 967 -32.98 -30.79 -11.68
CA LEU A 967 -33.02 -31.87 -10.69
C LEU A 967 -31.93 -32.89 -10.98
N SER A 968 -30.81 -32.80 -10.26
CA SER A 968 -29.66 -33.72 -10.31
C SER A 968 -29.71 -34.85 -9.28
N SER A 969 -30.61 -34.83 -8.30
CA SER A 969 -30.68 -35.88 -7.27
C SER A 969 -32.11 -36.40 -7.02
N ALA A 970 -32.20 -37.62 -6.46
CA ALA A 970 -33.47 -38.22 -6.06
C ALA A 970 -34.11 -37.53 -4.84
N SER A 971 -33.34 -36.76 -4.05
CA SER A 971 -33.86 -35.94 -2.94
C SER A 971 -34.66 -34.72 -3.41
N GLY A 972 -34.36 -34.20 -4.61
CA GLY A 972 -35.09 -33.15 -5.32
C GLY A 972 -35.11 -31.77 -4.64
N CYS A 973 -35.23 -30.70 -5.42
CA CYS A 973 -35.47 -29.34 -4.93
C CYS A 973 -36.96 -29.19 -4.52
N GLN A 974 -37.28 -29.24 -3.22
CA GLN A 974 -38.67 -29.37 -2.72
C GLN A 974 -39.14 -28.19 -1.86
N GLU A 975 -40.48 -28.03 -1.77
CA GLU A 975 -41.15 -27.09 -0.87
C GLU A 975 -40.79 -25.62 -1.11
N ASN A 976 -40.42 -25.29 -2.34
CA ASN A 976 -40.13 -23.91 -2.73
C ASN A 976 -41.43 -23.16 -3.05
N LEU A 977 -41.54 -21.93 -2.55
CA LEU A 977 -42.69 -21.07 -2.72
C LEU A 977 -42.30 -19.83 -3.52
N ILE A 978 -42.96 -19.61 -4.65
CA ILE A 978 -42.91 -18.35 -5.39
C ILE A 978 -44.28 -17.70 -5.28
N LYS A 979 -44.33 -16.53 -4.64
CA LYS A 979 -45.57 -15.84 -4.28
C LYS A 979 -45.58 -14.41 -4.79
N ASP A 980 -46.74 -13.92 -5.23
CA ASP A 980 -46.98 -12.51 -5.59
C ASP A 980 -45.98 -11.98 -6.63
N SER A 981 -45.35 -12.86 -7.41
CA SER A 981 -44.19 -12.53 -8.26
C SER A 981 -44.57 -12.47 -9.73
N ARG A 982 -43.83 -11.67 -10.51
CA ARG A 982 -44.06 -11.52 -11.96
C ARG A 982 -42.97 -12.23 -12.73
N ILE A 983 -43.32 -13.26 -13.49
CA ILE A 983 -42.42 -14.06 -14.33
C ILE A 983 -42.93 -13.97 -15.77
N THR A 984 -42.48 -12.97 -16.53
CA THR A 984 -43.08 -12.68 -17.86
C THR A 984 -42.06 -12.23 -18.89
N GLY A 985 -42.34 -12.51 -20.17
CA GLY A 985 -41.53 -12.01 -21.28
C GLY A 985 -40.26 -12.83 -21.50
N SER A 986 -40.21 -14.06 -21.00
CA SER A 986 -39.08 -14.94 -21.25
C SER A 986 -39.06 -15.38 -22.72
N THR A 987 -37.88 -15.46 -23.35
CA THR A 987 -37.78 -15.76 -24.79
C THR A 987 -37.98 -17.24 -25.12
N ALA A 988 -37.62 -18.15 -24.19
CA ALA A 988 -37.82 -19.59 -24.35
C ALA A 988 -39.00 -20.10 -23.51
N LYS A 989 -38.88 -20.06 -22.18
CA LYS A 989 -39.93 -20.51 -21.25
C LYS A 989 -39.99 -19.64 -20.00
N ASP A 990 -41.20 -19.36 -19.51
CA ASP A 990 -41.36 -18.70 -18.20
C ASP A 990 -40.99 -19.65 -17.06
N VAL A 991 -41.28 -20.95 -17.22
CA VAL A 991 -40.82 -22.00 -16.29
C VAL A 991 -40.30 -23.19 -17.08
N TYR A 992 -39.06 -23.60 -16.83
CA TYR A 992 -38.42 -24.76 -17.44
C TYR A 992 -37.92 -25.72 -16.37
N ILE A 993 -38.34 -26.98 -16.46
CA ILE A 993 -37.97 -28.03 -15.50
C ILE A 993 -37.30 -29.17 -16.25
N ALA A 994 -36.09 -29.53 -15.82
CA ALA A 994 -35.32 -30.65 -16.35
C ALA A 994 -34.65 -31.42 -15.20
N GLY A 995 -34.25 -32.66 -15.45
CA GLY A 995 -33.58 -33.49 -14.47
C GLY A 995 -33.01 -34.77 -15.05
N LEU A 996 -32.37 -35.57 -14.19
CA LEU A 996 -31.88 -36.90 -14.54
C LEU A 996 -33.00 -37.95 -14.48
N GLU A 997 -32.88 -39.00 -15.30
CA GLU A 997 -33.83 -40.12 -15.36
C GLU A 997 -33.99 -40.79 -13.98
N GLY A 998 -35.22 -40.91 -13.48
CA GLY A 998 -35.52 -41.52 -12.17
C GLY A 998 -35.51 -40.58 -10.97
N THR A 999 -35.47 -39.25 -11.20
CA THR A 999 -35.64 -38.23 -10.15
C THR A 999 -37.09 -38.23 -9.61
N GLN A 1000 -37.25 -38.44 -8.30
CA GLN A 1000 -38.56 -38.51 -7.64
C GLN A 1000 -38.98 -37.15 -7.07
N ALA A 1001 -40.25 -36.81 -7.28
CA ALA A 1001 -41.05 -35.78 -6.59
C ALA A 1001 -40.34 -34.44 -6.26
N PHE A 1002 -40.63 -33.41 -7.06
CA PHE A 1002 -40.40 -32.01 -6.69
C PHE A 1002 -41.74 -31.34 -6.36
N ASN A 1003 -41.74 -30.33 -5.49
CA ASN A 1003 -42.93 -29.52 -5.21
C ASN A 1003 -42.54 -28.04 -5.23
N PHE A 1004 -42.99 -27.35 -6.28
CA PHE A 1004 -42.94 -25.90 -6.38
C PHE A 1004 -44.34 -25.34 -6.34
N THR A 1005 -44.58 -24.39 -5.44
CA THR A 1005 -45.85 -23.69 -5.35
C THR A 1005 -45.69 -22.30 -5.93
N PHE A 1006 -46.44 -22.02 -7.00
CA PHE A 1006 -46.62 -20.67 -7.53
C PHE A 1006 -47.96 -20.14 -7.04
N LEU A 1007 -47.95 -19.12 -6.18
CA LEU A 1007 -49.13 -18.53 -5.57
C LEU A 1007 -49.27 -17.06 -5.99
N ASN A 1008 -50.45 -16.67 -6.51
CA ASN A 1008 -50.73 -15.29 -6.94
C ASN A 1008 -49.63 -14.66 -7.83
N SER A 1009 -48.99 -15.47 -8.69
CA SER A 1009 -47.83 -15.05 -9.48
C SER A 1009 -48.17 -15.04 -10.98
N SER A 1010 -47.78 -13.98 -11.69
CA SER A 1010 -48.09 -13.80 -13.11
C SER A 1010 -47.08 -14.54 -13.99
N LEU A 1011 -47.52 -15.53 -14.75
CA LEU A 1011 -46.67 -16.27 -15.71
C LEU A 1011 -47.50 -16.79 -16.90
N ASN A 1012 -46.89 -16.95 -18.07
CA ASN A 1012 -47.56 -17.56 -19.22
C ASN A 1012 -47.59 -19.08 -19.06
N LYS A 1013 -48.79 -19.64 -18.83
CA LYS A 1013 -49.00 -21.09 -18.68
C LYS A 1013 -48.55 -21.91 -19.90
N SER A 1014 -48.70 -21.39 -21.13
CA SER A 1014 -48.21 -22.09 -22.33
C SER A 1014 -46.68 -22.06 -22.45
N SER A 1015 -46.03 -21.29 -21.58
CA SER A 1015 -44.58 -21.12 -21.45
C SER A 1015 -44.00 -21.94 -20.30
N ILE A 1016 -44.72 -22.95 -19.81
CA ILE A 1016 -44.22 -23.95 -18.85
C ILE A 1016 -43.79 -25.19 -19.63
N TYR A 1017 -42.60 -25.71 -19.34
CA TYR A 1017 -42.08 -26.96 -19.90
C TYR A 1017 -41.50 -27.86 -18.79
N ILE A 1018 -41.80 -29.16 -18.88
CA ILE A 1018 -41.27 -30.21 -18.01
C ILE A 1018 -40.65 -31.28 -18.92
N SER A 1019 -39.37 -31.60 -18.74
CA SER A 1019 -38.67 -32.64 -19.51
C SER A 1019 -39.27 -34.03 -19.28
N SER A 1020 -39.16 -34.91 -20.28
CA SER A 1020 -39.61 -36.31 -20.21
C SER A 1020 -38.87 -37.14 -19.15
N ASP A 1021 -37.67 -36.70 -18.76
CA ASP A 1021 -36.77 -37.45 -17.88
C ASP A 1021 -37.14 -37.30 -16.40
N VAL A 1022 -38.09 -36.42 -16.08
CA VAL A 1022 -38.56 -36.15 -14.72
C VAL A 1022 -39.86 -36.92 -14.48
N GLU A 1023 -39.89 -37.82 -13.49
CA GLU A 1023 -41.14 -38.48 -13.10
C GLU A 1023 -42.15 -37.41 -12.62
N SER A 1024 -43.37 -37.44 -13.17
CA SER A 1024 -44.40 -36.41 -12.99
C SER A 1024 -44.95 -36.25 -11.55
N GLY A 1025 -44.10 -35.89 -10.59
CA GLY A 1025 -44.47 -35.33 -9.28
C GLY A 1025 -44.71 -33.84 -9.42
N GLY A 1026 -45.98 -33.42 -9.28
CA GLY A 1026 -46.51 -32.22 -9.92
C GLY A 1026 -46.00 -30.85 -9.44
N ILE A 1027 -45.90 -29.93 -10.40
CA ILE A 1027 -46.03 -28.49 -10.12
C ILE A 1027 -47.43 -28.26 -9.52
N TYR A 1028 -47.51 -27.87 -8.25
CA TYR A 1028 -48.77 -27.52 -7.63
C TYR A 1028 -49.03 -26.02 -7.83
N GLN A 1029 -49.72 -25.66 -8.91
CA GLN A 1029 -50.39 -24.36 -8.98
C GLN A 1029 -51.59 -24.40 -8.03
N LYS A 1030 -51.41 -23.94 -6.79
CA LYS A 1030 -52.54 -23.71 -5.87
C LYS A 1030 -53.10 -22.33 -6.16
N TRP A 1031 -54.27 -22.32 -6.82
CA TRP A 1031 -55.15 -21.18 -7.06
C TRP A 1031 -54.42 -19.93 -7.60
N TYR A 1032 -54.36 -19.77 -8.93
CA TYR A 1032 -54.14 -18.46 -9.52
C TYR A 1032 -55.49 -17.76 -9.67
N VAL A 1033 -55.59 -16.55 -9.15
CA VAL A 1033 -56.73 -15.65 -9.29
C VAL A 1033 -56.45 -14.77 -10.52
N ASP A 1034 -57.12 -15.06 -11.63
CA ASP A 1034 -57.09 -14.20 -12.80
C ASP A 1034 -58.06 -13.03 -12.54
N VAL A 1035 -57.53 -11.83 -12.31
CA VAL A 1035 -58.32 -10.60 -12.18
C VAL A 1035 -58.17 -9.82 -13.46
N ALA A 1036 -59.21 -9.83 -14.30
CA ALA A 1036 -59.27 -8.98 -15.49
C ALA A 1036 -59.38 -7.49 -15.07
N THR A 1037 -58.25 -6.85 -14.82
CA THR A 1037 -58.19 -5.40 -14.55
C THR A 1037 -57.99 -4.66 -15.86
N ASN A 1038 -59.08 -4.28 -16.52
CA ASN A 1038 -59.02 -3.20 -17.51
C ASN A 1038 -58.83 -1.90 -16.73
N TYR A 1039 -57.61 -1.39 -16.51
CA TYR A 1039 -57.23 0.05 -16.43
C TYR A 1039 -55.75 0.20 -16.02
N SER A 1040 -55.07 1.18 -16.61
CA SER A 1040 -53.62 1.44 -16.56
C SER A 1040 -53.09 2.02 -15.23
N ASN A 1041 -53.71 1.72 -14.09
CA ASN A 1041 -53.43 2.38 -12.81
C ASN A 1041 -53.45 1.46 -11.56
N ASN A 1042 -53.36 0.14 -11.71
CA ASN A 1042 -53.21 -0.83 -10.59
C ASN A 1042 -54.30 -0.77 -9.49
N SER A 1043 -55.47 -0.19 -9.75
CA SER A 1043 -56.64 -0.30 -8.87
C SER A 1043 -57.63 -1.32 -9.43
N ALA A 1044 -58.03 -2.32 -8.64
CA ALA A 1044 -59.12 -3.23 -9.00
C ALA A 1044 -60.43 -2.43 -9.12
N GLY A 1045 -60.93 -2.26 -10.34
CA GLY A 1045 -62.25 -1.66 -10.57
C GLY A 1045 -63.34 -2.56 -9.98
N THR A 1046 -64.34 -1.95 -9.33
CA THR A 1046 -65.57 -2.63 -8.91
C THR A 1046 -66.14 -3.42 -10.09
N GLY A 1047 -66.37 -4.73 -9.90
CA GLY A 1047 -66.85 -5.64 -10.96
C GLY A 1047 -65.78 -6.41 -11.72
N ALA A 1048 -64.51 -6.42 -11.27
CA ALA A 1048 -63.50 -7.29 -11.83
C ALA A 1048 -63.80 -8.77 -11.53
N THR A 1049 -63.76 -9.62 -12.55
CA THR A 1049 -63.96 -11.07 -12.41
C THR A 1049 -62.69 -11.70 -11.86
N VAL A 1050 -62.80 -12.39 -10.72
CA VAL A 1050 -61.79 -13.24 -10.09
C VAL A 1050 -62.07 -14.68 -10.48
N ASN A 1051 -61.25 -15.27 -11.35
CA ASN A 1051 -61.36 -16.69 -11.66
C ASN A 1051 -60.29 -17.47 -10.92
N ALA A 1052 -60.71 -18.47 -10.17
CA ALA A 1052 -59.85 -19.32 -9.38
C ALA A 1052 -59.89 -20.74 -9.96
N TYR A 1053 -58.73 -21.31 -10.29
CA TYR A 1053 -58.63 -22.60 -11.01
C TYR A 1053 -57.98 -23.67 -10.14
N ASP A 1054 -58.45 -24.92 -10.26
CA ASP A 1054 -57.87 -26.07 -9.56
C ASP A 1054 -56.63 -26.65 -10.28
N LYS A 1055 -56.04 -27.69 -9.66
CA LYS A 1055 -54.86 -28.41 -10.18
C LYS A 1055 -55.08 -29.11 -11.54
N ASN A 1056 -56.33 -29.26 -11.99
CA ASN A 1056 -56.70 -29.86 -13.27
C ASN A 1056 -57.10 -28.80 -14.31
N ASN A 1057 -56.87 -27.52 -14.01
CA ASN A 1057 -57.28 -26.39 -14.85
C ASN A 1057 -58.81 -26.29 -15.02
N ALA A 1058 -59.58 -26.88 -14.11
CA ALA A 1058 -61.00 -26.61 -14.02
C ALA A 1058 -61.19 -25.30 -13.27
N LEU A 1059 -62.08 -24.45 -13.79
CA LEU A 1059 -62.53 -23.27 -13.06
C LEU A 1059 -63.19 -23.76 -11.77
N ALA A 1060 -62.52 -23.52 -10.65
CA ALA A 1060 -62.93 -23.98 -9.34
C ALA A 1060 -63.95 -23.03 -8.71
N PHE A 1061 -63.78 -21.71 -8.90
CA PHE A 1061 -64.86 -20.74 -8.74
C PHE A 1061 -64.58 -19.44 -9.51
N THR A 1062 -65.64 -18.68 -9.78
CA THR A 1062 -65.57 -17.30 -10.27
C THR A 1062 -66.27 -16.40 -9.26
N ASP A 1063 -65.67 -15.26 -8.92
CA ASP A 1063 -66.28 -14.23 -8.10
C ASP A 1063 -66.10 -12.85 -8.74
N THR A 1064 -66.84 -11.84 -8.27
CA THR A 1064 -66.74 -10.45 -8.74
C THR A 1064 -66.34 -9.55 -7.58
N VAL A 1065 -65.29 -8.74 -7.76
CA VAL A 1065 -64.79 -7.84 -6.72
C VAL A 1065 -65.82 -6.73 -6.44
N GLU A 1066 -66.49 -6.80 -5.30
CA GLU A 1066 -67.20 -5.65 -4.72
C GLU A 1066 -66.17 -4.77 -4.01
N SER A 1067 -65.95 -3.56 -4.51
CA SER A 1067 -64.94 -2.64 -4.00
C SER A 1067 -65.13 -2.33 -2.52
N THR A 1068 -64.12 -2.60 -1.70
CA THR A 1068 -63.51 -1.65 -0.72
C THR A 1068 -62.36 -2.22 0.11
N SER A 1069 -61.99 -3.50 -0.03
CA SER A 1069 -60.78 -4.02 0.65
C SER A 1069 -60.16 -5.17 -0.14
N PHE A 1070 -58.90 -5.00 -0.54
CA PHE A 1070 -58.03 -6.07 -1.02
C PHE A 1070 -57.13 -6.54 0.13
#